data_AF-A0A929VCP4-F1
#
_entry.id   AF-A0A929VCP4-F1
#
_cell.length_a   1.000
_cell.length_b   1.000
_cell.length_c   1.000
_cell.angle_alpha   90.00
_cell.angle_beta   90.00
_cell.angle_gamma   90.00
#
_symmetry.space_group_name_H-M   'P 1'
#
loop_
_entity.id
_entity.type
_entity.pdbx_description
1 polymer ?
#
loop_
_entity_poly.entity_id
_entity_poly.type
_entity_poly.pdbx_seq_one_letter_code
_entity_poly.pdbx_strand_id
1 'polypeptide(L)'
;MVPSMIKVEHKNIDGEEVGEYSRSLPIYAKVDHPDDRYDAEVEDDLSLMLRTKVNPLKMQIKHGVSGAKGGIYYNWDPVWGEKPADADDYFYVPWFIDVERAKGSSQGFDYKFELNKNTPDGGELIGAQKAYQSYDWNSYTFSYNLNSYTQSANYTDITTYMNKKVEGDLLWKTNPIGRSFIGIDKEPIKTGESREKDVTRERGSNTEYNGNSFNGTYNYQRYVALYRYPMSKITEALKQPDVDPTKPLFTLKNSVSWTETWADGYVRTGSAESSLQELAKIILPQKLGGNIVLDNNNGGYSRYVSALQSIIADGGTDLPMDGYNRNNSFYMYANFQADGNSVSFKSDGSYTVPESKAVLRDDGEYYLYTLKSYGATESINSNWSTPLNTETLFKEQGTPVYKLKEEDFYYDAVSISLLENYDVEKANGPAGYTPTGKVRTDFSGYKPIELWIRKKGSGSYEKYGTFQAVDSHKFSFTPEPGYTVETPNNNAQAITDYNYIDLEKSFPERIAGLEFRTASDAYQTNLKTRFGIKLTPTKEMRKEFQKALTLGDNGKYNFIGGPGYGKVESGSREVESRLGKSWSYVGYRYDPLTLSSYIYKNMNSYVDSPATSEQLINTTVQISNESSIPKEYREDKYVGPYLIREGIIYDLLPAGTYVDTKEIALGPNASAYSSLSNFQQGKDYQVEMIPNWQNSGQTMMKISFKTPKGSQTLDWKNNGRSALRLYYVVHNPYTNIVDRGTIHQNTVAFLNTSKESKWIPNFNPADKEQNIPARKTGKLKEPYFQSIMEEAWNSDESHYKTMSIA
;
A
#
# COMPACT_ATOMS: atom_id res chain seq x y z
N MET A 1 -11.88 42.38 -26.46
CA MET A 1 -12.81 41.69 -27.37
C MET A 1 -12.54 40.21 -27.25
N VAL A 2 -13.52 39.41 -26.84
CA VAL A 2 -13.43 37.94 -26.99
C VAL A 2 -13.70 37.67 -28.48
N PRO A 3 -12.82 36.96 -29.21
CA PRO A 3 -13.09 36.62 -30.61
C PRO A 3 -14.44 35.90 -30.70
N SER A 4 -15.33 36.36 -31.56
CA SER A 4 -16.55 35.60 -31.88
C SER A 4 -16.21 34.57 -32.95
N MET A 5 -16.72 33.35 -32.79
CA MET A 5 -16.55 32.30 -33.79
C MET A 5 -17.23 32.72 -35.10
N ILE A 6 -16.61 32.37 -36.23
CA ILE A 6 -17.15 32.69 -37.56
C ILE A 6 -18.48 31.96 -37.75
N LYS A 7 -19.52 32.69 -38.15
CA LYS A 7 -20.81 32.09 -38.54
C LYS A 7 -20.64 31.35 -39.85
N VAL A 8 -21.01 30.07 -39.86
CA VAL A 8 -20.89 29.16 -41.01
C VAL A 8 -22.26 28.79 -41.57
N GLU A 9 -22.28 28.33 -42.82
CA GLU A 9 -23.43 27.67 -43.43
C GLU A 9 -23.35 26.16 -43.13
N HIS A 10 -24.39 25.58 -42.54
CA HIS A 10 -24.43 24.16 -42.20
C HIS A 10 -24.88 23.32 -43.39
N LYS A 11 -24.07 22.32 -43.75
CA LYS A 11 -24.30 21.40 -44.86
C LYS A 11 -24.08 19.96 -44.41
N ASN A 12 -24.76 19.03 -45.06
CA ASN A 12 -24.46 17.62 -44.95
C ASN A 12 -23.66 17.19 -46.19
N ILE A 13 -22.42 16.76 -45.98
CA ILE A 13 -21.53 16.28 -47.05
C ILE A 13 -21.11 14.86 -46.67
N ASP A 14 -21.40 13.89 -47.54
CA ASP A 14 -21.09 12.46 -47.35
C ASP A 14 -21.59 11.87 -46.02
N GLY A 15 -22.74 12.37 -45.53
CA GLY A 15 -23.33 11.94 -44.26
C GLY A 15 -22.78 12.66 -43.02
N GLU A 16 -21.83 13.58 -43.18
CA GLU A 16 -21.27 14.37 -42.10
C GLU A 16 -21.82 15.81 -42.09
N GLU A 17 -22.21 16.28 -40.90
CA GLU A 17 -22.61 17.67 -40.68
C GLU A 17 -21.36 18.55 -40.56
N VAL A 18 -21.21 19.47 -41.51
CA VAL A 18 -20.08 20.40 -41.60
C VAL A 18 -20.57 21.83 -41.74
N GLY A 19 -19.85 22.77 -41.15
CA GLY A 19 -20.06 24.19 -41.33
C GLY A 19 -19.03 24.76 -42.31
N GLU A 20 -19.48 25.36 -43.41
CA GLU A 20 -18.61 26.02 -44.39
C GLU A 20 -18.70 27.55 -44.28
N TYR A 21 -17.55 28.21 -44.28
CA TYR A 21 -17.44 29.64 -44.50
C TYR A 21 -16.57 29.88 -45.74
N SER A 22 -17.08 30.65 -46.68
CA SER A 22 -16.35 31.02 -47.90
C SER A 22 -16.31 32.53 -48.04
N ARG A 23 -15.15 33.07 -48.41
CA ARG A 23 -14.97 34.50 -48.72
C ARG A 23 -13.95 34.67 -49.84
N SER A 24 -14.29 35.49 -50.84
CA SER A 24 -13.31 36.00 -51.80
C SER A 24 -12.68 37.28 -51.25
N LEU A 25 -11.35 37.34 -51.29
CA LEU A 25 -10.57 38.52 -50.92
C LEU A 25 -9.98 39.10 -52.22
N PRO A 26 -10.44 40.28 -52.67
CA PRO A 26 -9.85 40.88 -53.85
C PRO A 26 -8.42 41.30 -53.51
N ILE A 27 -7.48 40.89 -54.36
CA ILE A 27 -6.07 41.28 -54.29
C ILE A 27 -5.77 42.20 -55.46
N TYR A 28 -5.15 43.33 -55.14
CA TYR A 28 -4.75 44.35 -56.11
C TYR A 28 -3.22 44.42 -56.11
N ALA A 29 -2.61 44.30 -57.28
CA ALA A 29 -1.19 44.55 -57.47
C ALA A 29 -1.01 45.64 -58.52
N LYS A 30 -0.29 46.69 -58.13
CA LYS A 30 0.09 47.81 -58.99
C LYS A 30 1.61 47.88 -59.09
N VAL A 31 2.12 47.89 -60.31
CA VAL A 31 3.52 48.16 -60.62
C VAL A 31 3.57 49.54 -61.23
N ASP A 32 4.30 50.46 -60.60
CA ASP A 32 4.49 51.83 -61.07
C ASP A 32 5.94 52.02 -61.54
N HIS A 33 6.13 52.53 -62.74
CA HIS A 33 7.44 52.83 -63.34
C HIS A 33 7.59 54.34 -63.58
N PRO A 34 8.77 54.95 -63.35
CA PRO A 34 8.99 56.40 -63.47
C PRO A 34 8.65 57.08 -64.81
N ASP A 35 8.40 56.29 -65.86
CA ASP A 35 8.15 56.75 -67.22
C ASP A 35 6.71 56.44 -67.67
N ASP A 36 5.87 55.94 -66.75
CA ASP A 36 4.47 55.48 -66.88
C ASP A 36 4.25 54.36 -67.93
N ARG A 37 5.22 54.08 -68.79
CA ARG A 37 5.15 53.14 -69.92
C ARG A 37 5.15 51.67 -69.53
N TYR A 38 5.49 51.35 -68.27
CA TYR A 38 5.50 49.98 -67.75
C TYR A 38 4.54 49.81 -66.57
N ASP A 39 3.64 50.77 -66.37
CA ASP A 39 2.64 50.67 -65.31
C ASP A 39 1.69 49.52 -65.61
N ALA A 40 1.43 48.68 -64.61
CA ALA A 40 0.53 47.56 -64.73
C ALA A 40 -0.30 47.39 -63.45
N GLU A 41 -1.60 47.19 -63.62
CA GLU A 41 -2.52 46.87 -62.54
C GLU A 41 -3.16 45.51 -62.84
N VAL A 42 -3.21 44.64 -61.84
CA VAL A 42 -3.99 43.40 -61.88
C VAL A 42 -4.83 43.29 -60.62
N GLU A 43 -6.10 42.97 -60.82
CA GLU A 43 -7.04 42.58 -59.78
C GLU A 43 -7.33 41.09 -59.97
N ASP A 44 -7.22 40.31 -58.89
CA ASP A 44 -7.59 38.90 -58.86
C ASP A 44 -8.28 38.60 -57.51
N ASP A 45 -8.98 37.48 -57.40
CA ASP A 45 -9.67 37.07 -56.18
C ASP A 45 -8.95 35.90 -55.51
N LEU A 46 -8.49 36.08 -54.27
CA LEU A 46 -8.07 34.96 -53.44
C LEU A 46 -9.29 34.35 -52.73
N SER A 47 -9.64 33.10 -53.07
CA SER A 47 -10.72 32.37 -52.40
C SER A 47 -10.24 31.74 -51.09
N LEU A 48 -10.89 32.09 -49.97
CA LEU A 48 -10.73 31.44 -48.67
C LEU A 48 -11.94 30.53 -48.40
N MET A 49 -11.69 29.25 -48.11
CA MET A 49 -12.69 28.31 -47.62
C MET A 49 -12.27 27.76 -46.26
N LEU A 50 -13.11 27.92 -45.26
CA LEU A 50 -12.97 27.32 -43.93
C LEU A 50 -14.07 26.28 -43.74
N ARG A 51 -13.68 25.07 -43.30
CA ARG A 51 -14.61 24.01 -42.91
C ARG A 51 -14.48 23.71 -41.42
N THR A 52 -15.63 23.58 -40.78
CA THR A 52 -15.75 23.20 -39.38
C THR A 52 -16.61 21.95 -39.26
N LYS A 53 -16.36 21.14 -38.24
CA LYS A 53 -17.10 19.94 -37.86
C LYS A 53 -17.35 19.94 -36.35
N VAL A 54 -18.54 19.50 -35.93
CA VAL A 54 -18.86 19.24 -34.52
C VAL A 54 -19.41 17.83 -34.41
N ASN A 55 -18.65 16.96 -33.75
CA ASN A 55 -19.08 15.58 -33.51
C ASN A 55 -20.31 15.57 -32.57
N PRO A 56 -21.17 14.55 -32.60
CA PRO A 56 -22.36 14.47 -31.75
C PRO A 56 -22.02 14.29 -30.27
N LEU A 57 -22.65 15.07 -29.39
CA LEU A 57 -22.74 14.74 -27.96
C LEU A 57 -23.55 13.45 -27.84
N LYS A 58 -23.14 12.56 -26.94
CA LYS A 58 -23.91 11.37 -26.63
C LYS A 58 -24.40 11.44 -25.21
N MET A 59 -25.68 11.16 -25.02
CA MET A 59 -26.23 10.89 -23.70
C MET A 59 -26.81 9.49 -23.65
N GLN A 60 -26.66 8.85 -22.50
CA GLN A 60 -27.21 7.54 -22.18
C GLN A 60 -28.03 7.67 -20.90
N ILE A 61 -29.19 7.03 -20.84
CA ILE A 61 -29.99 6.90 -19.61
C ILE A 61 -30.12 5.43 -19.24
N LYS A 62 -29.70 5.07 -18.03
CA LYS A 62 -29.70 3.68 -17.56
C LYS A 62 -30.07 3.53 -16.10
N HIS A 63 -30.53 2.34 -15.71
CA HIS A 63 -30.83 2.01 -14.31
C HIS A 63 -29.60 2.22 -13.42
N GLY A 64 -29.78 2.97 -12.33
CA GLY A 64 -28.75 3.22 -11.33
C GLY A 64 -28.56 2.02 -10.40
N VAL A 65 -27.85 0.99 -10.87
CA VAL A 65 -27.61 -0.27 -10.11
C VAL A 65 -26.57 -0.15 -8.99
N SER A 66 -25.80 0.93 -8.92
CA SER A 66 -24.76 1.09 -7.89
C SER A 66 -25.37 1.50 -6.53
N GLY A 67 -24.93 0.84 -5.45
CA GLY A 67 -25.41 1.07 -4.08
C GLY A 67 -25.64 -0.22 -3.30
N ALA A 68 -25.67 -0.14 -1.96
CA ALA A 68 -25.89 -1.31 -1.09
C ALA A 68 -27.27 -2.01 -1.28
N LYS A 69 -28.22 -1.34 -1.95
CA LYS A 69 -29.60 -1.82 -2.19
C LYS A 69 -29.88 -2.19 -3.66
N GLY A 70 -28.86 -2.28 -4.54
CA GLY A 70 -29.03 -2.74 -5.93
C GLY A 70 -29.89 -1.84 -6.83
N GLY A 71 -30.10 -0.57 -6.45
CA GLY A 71 -30.81 0.43 -7.26
C GLY A 71 -32.35 0.36 -7.21
N ILE A 72 -32.94 -0.32 -6.23
CA ILE A 72 -34.40 -0.33 -6.00
C ILE A 72 -34.65 -0.08 -4.53
N TYR A 73 -35.54 0.86 -4.22
CA TYR A 73 -35.83 1.28 -2.85
C TYR A 73 -37.32 1.16 -2.58
N TYR A 74 -37.69 0.31 -1.63
CA TYR A 74 -39.09 0.07 -1.25
C TYR A 74 -39.60 1.03 -0.18
N ASN A 75 -38.71 1.86 0.37
CA ASN A 75 -38.98 2.86 1.38
C ASN A 75 -38.32 4.18 0.97
N TRP A 76 -38.83 5.29 1.52
CA TRP A 76 -38.15 6.58 1.46
C TRP A 76 -36.81 6.54 2.20
N ASP A 77 -35.72 6.98 1.59
CA ASP A 77 -34.46 7.21 2.30
C ASP A 77 -34.44 8.65 2.86
N PRO A 78 -34.35 8.85 4.20
CA PRO A 78 -34.33 10.17 4.80
C PRO A 78 -33.22 11.09 4.27
N VAL A 79 -32.14 10.53 3.70
CA VAL A 79 -31.08 11.35 3.10
C VAL A 79 -31.56 12.11 1.86
N TRP A 80 -32.61 11.66 1.18
CA TRP A 80 -33.08 12.31 -0.05
C TRP A 80 -33.77 13.66 0.19
N GLY A 81 -34.31 13.86 1.39
CA GLY A 81 -35.04 15.06 1.79
C GLY A 81 -36.18 14.74 2.76
N GLU A 82 -37.05 15.72 2.97
CA GLU A 82 -38.27 15.57 3.77
C GLU A 82 -39.18 14.47 3.19
N LYS A 83 -39.61 13.52 4.04
CA LYS A 83 -40.45 12.39 3.64
C LYS A 83 -41.85 12.88 3.21
N PRO A 84 -42.29 12.65 1.95
CA PRO A 84 -43.66 12.93 1.53
C PRO A 84 -44.69 12.11 2.33
N ALA A 85 -45.89 12.67 2.53
CA ALA A 85 -46.95 11.98 3.29
C ALA A 85 -47.42 10.67 2.62
N ASP A 86 -47.36 10.60 1.29
CA ASP A 86 -47.72 9.46 0.45
C ASP A 86 -46.51 8.55 0.15
N ALA A 87 -45.34 8.79 0.77
CA ALA A 87 -44.10 8.12 0.39
C ALA A 87 -44.15 6.59 0.55
N ASP A 88 -45.03 6.09 1.41
CA ASP A 88 -45.22 4.66 1.67
C ASP A 88 -46.03 3.95 0.58
N ASP A 89 -46.70 4.70 -0.31
CA ASP A 89 -47.47 4.18 -1.44
C ASP A 89 -46.61 3.90 -2.70
N TYR A 90 -45.31 4.21 -2.64
CA TYR A 90 -44.41 4.16 -3.80
C TYR A 90 -43.12 3.38 -3.50
N PHE A 91 -42.50 2.86 -4.57
CA PHE A 91 -41.11 2.44 -4.61
C PHE A 91 -40.30 3.37 -5.51
N TYR A 92 -38.98 3.43 -5.31
CA TYR A 92 -38.11 4.43 -5.94
C TYR A 92 -36.98 3.78 -6.74
N VAL A 93 -36.70 4.36 -7.89
CA VAL A 93 -35.67 3.90 -8.83
C VAL A 93 -34.82 5.09 -9.28
N PRO A 94 -33.50 5.10 -9.00
CA PRO A 94 -32.58 6.06 -9.58
C PRO A 94 -32.25 5.70 -11.04
N TRP A 95 -32.15 6.72 -11.87
CA TRP A 95 -31.70 6.67 -13.26
C TRP A 95 -30.41 7.49 -13.40
N PHE A 96 -29.39 6.90 -14.02
CA PHE A 96 -28.15 7.60 -14.35
C PHE A 96 -28.22 8.14 -15.77
N ILE A 97 -27.90 9.43 -15.89
CA ILE A 97 -27.76 10.13 -17.15
C ILE A 97 -26.27 10.36 -17.37
N ASP A 98 -25.67 9.58 -18.24
CA ASP A 98 -24.26 9.68 -18.59
C ASP A 98 -24.12 10.53 -19.84
N VAL A 99 -23.33 11.59 -19.75
CA VAL A 99 -23.01 12.49 -20.86
C VAL A 99 -21.58 12.21 -21.31
N GLU A 100 -21.40 11.98 -22.60
CA GLU A 100 -20.10 11.87 -23.27
C GLU A 100 -19.91 13.05 -24.24
N ARG A 101 -18.83 13.80 -24.02
CA ARG A 101 -18.46 14.92 -24.90
C ARG A 101 -18.06 14.48 -26.30
N ALA A 102 -18.38 15.34 -27.26
CA ALA A 102 -17.97 15.19 -28.65
C ALA A 102 -16.48 15.53 -28.87
N LYS A 103 -15.60 14.53 -28.82
CA LYS A 103 -14.15 14.70 -29.10
C LYS A 103 -13.90 15.20 -30.52
N GLY A 104 -12.79 15.91 -30.77
CA GLY A 104 -12.37 16.27 -32.13
C GLY A 104 -13.29 17.26 -32.84
N SER A 105 -14.05 18.05 -32.09
CA SER A 105 -14.90 19.12 -32.62
C SER A 105 -14.10 20.41 -32.78
N SER A 106 -14.40 21.16 -33.83
CA SER A 106 -13.74 22.43 -34.18
C SER A 106 -14.52 23.68 -33.73
N GLN A 107 -15.69 23.50 -33.12
CA GLN A 107 -16.47 24.58 -32.51
C GLN A 107 -16.89 24.20 -31.09
N GLY A 108 -16.93 25.22 -30.22
CA GLY A 108 -17.52 25.11 -28.88
C GLY A 108 -19.05 25.02 -28.94
N PHE A 109 -19.64 24.37 -27.95
CA PHE A 109 -21.09 24.25 -27.82
C PHE A 109 -21.50 24.09 -26.36
N ASP A 110 -22.71 24.57 -26.06
CA ASP A 110 -23.41 24.31 -24.81
C ASP A 110 -24.46 23.22 -25.04
N TYR A 111 -24.87 22.53 -23.98
CA TYR A 111 -25.99 21.60 -24.06
C TYR A 111 -26.96 21.77 -22.89
N LYS A 112 -28.21 21.35 -23.12
CA LYS A 112 -29.28 21.26 -22.12
C LYS A 112 -29.98 19.93 -22.28
N PHE A 113 -30.43 19.32 -21.20
CA PHE A 113 -31.21 18.09 -21.28
C PHE A 113 -32.51 18.16 -20.50
N GLU A 114 -33.49 17.42 -20.99
CA GLU A 114 -34.83 17.28 -20.44
C GLU A 114 -35.10 15.80 -20.17
N LEU A 115 -35.84 15.55 -19.10
CA LEU A 115 -36.32 14.23 -18.72
C LEU A 115 -37.83 14.19 -18.76
N ASN A 116 -38.38 13.01 -19.04
CA ASN A 116 -39.82 12.84 -18.99
C ASN A 116 -40.30 12.93 -17.52
N LYS A 117 -41.19 13.88 -17.22
CA LYS A 117 -41.76 14.04 -15.87
C LYS A 117 -42.58 12.81 -15.45
N ASN A 118 -43.25 12.16 -16.41
CA ASN A 118 -44.05 10.96 -16.20
C ASN A 118 -43.67 9.90 -17.24
N THR A 119 -42.89 8.90 -16.84
CA THR A 119 -42.44 7.85 -17.77
C THR A 119 -43.64 7.05 -18.31
N PRO A 120 -43.53 6.45 -19.51
CA PRO A 120 -44.58 5.58 -20.05
C PRO A 120 -44.96 4.43 -19.10
N ASP A 121 -44.01 3.98 -18.30
CA ASP A 121 -44.21 2.93 -17.29
C ASP A 121 -44.76 3.47 -15.96
N GLY A 122 -45.28 4.70 -15.92
CA GLY A 122 -45.96 5.29 -14.77
C GLY A 122 -45.05 5.74 -13.63
N GLY A 123 -43.82 6.13 -13.94
CA GLY A 123 -42.89 6.72 -12.98
C GLY A 123 -42.96 8.23 -12.97
N GLU A 124 -43.00 8.82 -11.78
CA GLU A 124 -42.98 10.28 -11.58
C GLU A 124 -41.59 10.74 -11.15
N LEU A 125 -41.04 11.73 -11.86
CA LEU A 125 -39.77 12.36 -11.49
C LEU A 125 -39.91 13.22 -10.24
N ILE A 126 -39.17 12.90 -9.19
CA ILE A 126 -39.26 13.61 -7.89
C ILE A 126 -37.95 14.27 -7.44
N GLY A 127 -36.83 13.95 -8.08
CA GLY A 127 -35.53 14.49 -7.70
C GLY A 127 -34.50 14.36 -8.83
N ALA A 128 -33.57 15.30 -8.91
CA ALA A 128 -32.46 15.24 -9.85
C ALA A 128 -31.29 16.09 -9.37
N GLN A 129 -30.06 15.57 -9.51
CA GLN A 129 -28.83 16.29 -9.20
C GLN A 129 -27.65 15.78 -10.02
N LYS A 130 -26.53 16.52 -10.02
CA LYS A 130 -25.26 16.03 -10.55
C LYS A 130 -24.65 15.03 -9.56
N ALA A 131 -24.06 13.93 -10.04
CA ALA A 131 -23.24 13.08 -9.17
C ALA A 131 -22.03 13.88 -8.67
N TYR A 132 -21.65 13.75 -7.40
CA TYR A 132 -20.53 14.53 -6.84
C TYR A 132 -19.19 14.03 -7.39
N GLN A 133 -18.79 14.58 -8.54
CA GLN A 133 -17.53 14.30 -9.23
C GLN A 133 -16.46 15.36 -8.94
N SER A 134 -16.91 16.60 -8.69
CA SER A 134 -16.12 17.77 -8.34
C SER A 134 -17.05 18.83 -7.75
N TYR A 135 -16.47 19.83 -7.09
CA TYR A 135 -17.17 21.06 -6.74
C TYR A 135 -17.55 21.90 -7.98
N ASP A 136 -16.87 21.69 -9.12
CA ASP A 136 -17.13 22.38 -10.39
C ASP A 136 -18.28 21.75 -11.19
N TRP A 137 -19.12 22.59 -11.78
CA TRP A 137 -20.33 22.17 -12.48
C TRP A 137 -20.06 21.47 -13.81
N ASN A 138 -19.10 21.97 -14.60
CA ASN A 138 -18.67 21.39 -15.87
C ASN A 138 -17.32 20.67 -15.74
N SER A 139 -17.17 19.82 -14.72
CA SER A 139 -16.02 18.92 -14.58
C SER A 139 -16.33 17.52 -15.10
N TYR A 140 -15.48 17.05 -16.02
CA TYR A 140 -15.55 15.74 -16.67
C TYR A 140 -14.48 14.79 -16.14
N THR A 141 -14.73 13.49 -16.24
CA THR A 141 -13.86 12.43 -15.74
C THR A 141 -13.78 11.26 -16.72
N PHE A 142 -13.07 10.19 -16.35
CA PHE A 142 -13.04 8.94 -17.09
C PHE A 142 -14.35 8.15 -16.92
N SER A 143 -14.77 7.43 -17.96
CA SER A 143 -15.98 6.60 -17.91
C SER A 143 -15.96 5.57 -16.77
N TYR A 144 -14.81 4.95 -16.49
CA TYR A 144 -14.69 3.94 -15.43
C TYR A 144 -14.80 4.52 -14.01
N ASN A 145 -14.57 5.82 -13.83
CA ASN A 145 -14.72 6.48 -12.52
C ASN A 145 -16.19 6.80 -12.19
N LEU A 146 -17.10 6.85 -13.18
CA LEU A 146 -18.50 7.25 -12.95
C LEU A 146 -19.17 6.41 -11.87
N ASN A 147 -18.87 5.11 -11.80
CA ASN A 147 -19.45 4.21 -10.81
C ASN A 147 -18.93 4.46 -9.40
N SER A 148 -17.66 4.86 -9.23
CA SER A 148 -17.09 5.20 -7.93
C SER A 148 -17.81 6.39 -7.28
N TYR A 149 -18.20 7.39 -8.09
CA TYR A 149 -18.91 8.58 -7.60
C TYR A 149 -20.38 8.30 -7.20
N THR A 150 -20.94 7.17 -7.60
CA THR A 150 -22.31 6.75 -7.24
C THR A 150 -22.36 5.49 -6.38
N GLN A 151 -21.21 4.99 -5.93
CA GLN A 151 -21.10 3.71 -5.21
C GLN A 151 -21.75 3.75 -3.82
N SER A 152 -21.65 4.88 -3.11
CA SER A 152 -22.26 5.04 -1.79
C SER A 152 -23.78 5.08 -1.82
N ALA A 153 -24.37 5.38 -2.99
CA ALA A 153 -25.80 5.58 -3.19
C ALA A 153 -26.47 6.58 -2.23
N ASN A 154 -25.68 7.45 -1.60
CA ASN A 154 -26.17 8.54 -0.76
C ASN A 154 -26.53 9.72 -1.68
N TYR A 155 -27.74 9.69 -2.24
CA TYR A 155 -28.29 10.78 -3.04
C TYR A 155 -28.81 11.91 -2.14
N THR A 156 -27.93 12.46 -1.30
CA THR A 156 -28.31 13.42 -0.27
C THR A 156 -29.00 14.65 -0.87
N ASP A 157 -30.15 15.03 -0.32
CA ASP A 157 -30.97 16.18 -0.71
C ASP A 157 -31.46 16.18 -2.17
N ILE A 158 -31.49 15.02 -2.85
CA ILE A 158 -31.84 14.92 -4.28
C ILE A 158 -33.25 15.47 -4.61
N THR A 159 -34.18 15.50 -3.65
CA THR A 159 -35.52 16.07 -3.85
C THR A 159 -35.63 17.51 -3.35
N THR A 160 -34.78 17.92 -2.41
CA THR A 160 -34.84 19.23 -1.74
C THR A 160 -34.66 20.41 -2.71
N TYR A 161 -33.72 20.29 -3.66
CA TYR A 161 -33.31 21.40 -4.54
C TYR A 161 -33.92 21.35 -5.95
N MET A 162 -34.96 20.53 -6.15
CA MET A 162 -35.71 20.51 -7.41
C MET A 162 -36.33 21.88 -7.75
N ASN A 163 -36.84 22.57 -6.72
CA ASN A 163 -37.53 23.86 -6.83
C ASN A 163 -36.97 24.93 -5.88
N LYS A 164 -35.81 24.68 -5.26
CA LYS A 164 -35.15 25.62 -4.32
C LYS A 164 -33.81 26.08 -4.87
N LYS A 165 -33.45 27.33 -4.57
CA LYS A 165 -32.13 27.86 -4.89
C LYS A 165 -31.07 27.24 -3.96
N VAL A 166 -29.93 26.86 -4.53
CA VAL A 166 -28.76 26.42 -3.77
C VAL A 166 -27.86 27.63 -3.49
N GLU A 167 -27.32 27.72 -2.27
CA GLU A 167 -26.37 28.77 -1.87
C GLU A 167 -24.97 28.18 -1.63
N GLY A 168 -23.93 28.98 -1.83
CA GLY A 168 -22.55 28.61 -1.51
C GLY A 168 -21.91 27.57 -2.43
N ASP A 169 -21.15 26.65 -1.84
CA ASP A 169 -20.30 25.66 -2.49
C ASP A 169 -21.02 24.34 -2.87
N LEU A 170 -22.31 24.22 -2.53
CA LEU A 170 -23.13 23.03 -2.82
C LEU A 170 -23.77 23.03 -4.21
N LEU A 171 -23.30 23.88 -5.14
CA LEU A 171 -23.90 24.08 -6.47
C LEU A 171 -24.20 22.79 -7.22
N TRP A 172 -23.41 21.72 -7.03
CA TRP A 172 -23.62 20.39 -7.60
C TRP A 172 -25.00 19.75 -7.25
N LYS A 173 -25.66 20.19 -6.18
CA LYS A 173 -27.01 19.79 -5.77
C LYS A 173 -28.15 20.49 -6.53
N THR A 174 -27.84 21.50 -7.34
CA THR A 174 -28.85 22.24 -8.10
C THR A 174 -29.57 21.31 -9.09
N ASN A 175 -30.86 21.52 -9.31
CA ASN A 175 -31.61 20.82 -10.35
C ASN A 175 -30.92 20.99 -11.72
N PRO A 176 -30.44 19.89 -12.35
CA PRO A 176 -29.71 19.97 -13.61
C PRO A 176 -30.62 20.04 -14.85
N ILE A 177 -31.91 19.75 -14.71
CA ILE A 177 -32.84 19.64 -15.84
C ILE A 177 -33.13 21.02 -16.43
N GLY A 178 -33.06 21.14 -17.76
CA GLY A 178 -33.25 22.39 -18.49
C GLY A 178 -32.13 23.43 -18.30
N ARG A 179 -31.13 23.13 -17.47
CA ARG A 179 -29.98 24.00 -17.23
C ARG A 179 -28.97 23.89 -18.37
N SER A 180 -28.31 25.00 -18.69
CA SER A 180 -27.21 25.04 -19.66
C SER A 180 -25.91 24.53 -19.05
N PHE A 181 -25.26 23.63 -19.77
CA PHE A 181 -23.95 23.06 -19.46
C PHE A 181 -23.00 23.34 -20.61
N ILE A 182 -21.71 23.39 -20.31
CA ILE A 182 -20.68 23.59 -21.33
C ILE A 182 -20.25 22.21 -21.82
N GLY A 183 -20.50 21.92 -23.09
CA GLY A 183 -19.94 20.73 -23.74
C GLY A 183 -18.48 20.97 -24.10
N ILE A 184 -18.24 21.99 -24.92
CA ILE A 184 -16.91 22.50 -25.26
C ILE A 184 -16.95 24.01 -25.13
N ASP A 185 -16.00 24.57 -24.36
CA ASP A 185 -15.95 26.02 -24.12
C ASP A 185 -15.87 26.79 -25.45
N LYS A 186 -16.65 27.88 -25.56
CA LYS A 186 -16.70 28.74 -26.74
C LYS A 186 -15.50 29.71 -26.79
N GLU A 187 -14.77 29.83 -25.68
CA GLU A 187 -13.51 30.58 -25.59
C GLU A 187 -12.34 29.66 -25.98
N PRO A 188 -11.71 29.84 -27.16
CA PRO A 188 -10.66 28.93 -27.64
C PRO A 188 -9.35 29.03 -26.82
N ILE A 189 -9.12 30.15 -26.13
CA ILE A 189 -7.96 30.39 -25.25
C ILE A 189 -8.45 31.14 -24.01
N LYS A 190 -8.50 30.47 -22.85
CA LYS A 190 -8.72 31.16 -21.56
C LYS A 190 -7.49 31.97 -21.18
N THR A 191 -7.65 33.26 -20.91
CA THR A 191 -6.61 34.09 -20.32
C THR A 191 -6.58 33.92 -18.80
N GLY A 192 -5.46 34.25 -18.15
CA GLY A 192 -5.40 34.28 -16.68
C GLY A 192 -6.50 35.17 -16.06
N GLU A 193 -6.85 36.24 -16.77
CA GLU A 193 -7.93 37.16 -16.39
C GLU A 193 -9.33 36.53 -16.51
N SER A 194 -9.61 35.73 -17.55
CA SER A 194 -10.90 35.02 -17.65
C SER A 194 -11.03 33.91 -16.61
N ARG A 195 -9.91 33.31 -16.18
CA ARG A 195 -9.85 32.38 -15.04
C ARG A 195 -10.13 33.07 -13.70
N GLU A 196 -9.53 34.23 -13.46
CA GLU A 196 -9.71 34.96 -12.18
C GLU A 196 -11.10 35.60 -12.04
N LYS A 197 -11.77 35.88 -13.16
CA LYS A 197 -13.14 36.44 -13.19
C LYS A 197 -14.25 35.39 -13.11
N ASP A 198 -13.96 34.11 -13.32
CA ASP A 198 -14.94 33.02 -13.19
C ASP A 198 -15.12 32.61 -11.72
N VAL A 199 -15.76 33.48 -10.94
CA VAL A 199 -16.10 33.24 -9.53
C VAL A 199 -17.32 32.31 -9.36
N THR A 200 -18.07 32.02 -10.43
CA THR A 200 -19.28 31.18 -10.37
C THR A 200 -18.96 29.69 -10.45
N ARG A 201 -17.72 29.33 -10.86
CA ARG A 201 -17.27 27.93 -11.06
C ARG A 201 -18.13 27.16 -12.07
N GLU A 202 -18.88 27.91 -12.89
CA GLU A 202 -19.75 27.34 -13.89
C GLU A 202 -18.94 26.86 -15.08
N ARG A 203 -17.76 27.43 -15.40
CA ARG A 203 -16.98 26.98 -16.56
C ARG A 203 -15.94 25.88 -16.30
N GLY A 204 -16.09 25.12 -15.21
CA GLY A 204 -15.28 23.92 -14.96
C GLY A 204 -13.92 24.18 -14.28
N SER A 205 -13.11 23.12 -14.21
CA SER A 205 -11.79 23.08 -13.55
C SER A 205 -10.64 23.41 -14.52
N ASN A 206 -9.45 23.74 -13.99
CA ASN A 206 -8.20 23.93 -14.76
C ASN A 206 -7.82 22.72 -15.64
N THR A 207 -8.38 21.55 -15.37
CA THR A 207 -8.09 20.29 -16.08
C THR A 207 -8.58 20.27 -17.53
N GLU A 208 -9.50 21.17 -17.91
CA GLU A 208 -10.00 21.28 -19.29
C GLU A 208 -8.95 21.75 -20.30
N TYR A 209 -7.78 22.22 -19.84
CA TYR A 209 -6.75 22.85 -20.67
C TYR A 209 -5.35 22.19 -20.56
N ASN A 210 -5.24 21.09 -19.81
CA ASN A 210 -4.03 20.25 -19.78
C ASN A 210 -4.12 19.16 -20.88
N GLY A 211 -3.10 18.30 -21.03
CA GLY A 211 -3.12 17.16 -21.98
C GLY A 211 -4.28 16.15 -21.82
N ASN A 212 -5.15 16.39 -20.83
CA ASN A 212 -6.36 15.64 -20.52
C ASN A 212 -7.67 16.37 -20.95
N SER A 213 -7.58 17.41 -21.80
CA SER A 213 -8.67 18.29 -22.28
C SER A 213 -9.79 17.58 -23.08
N PHE A 214 -10.67 18.31 -23.77
CA PHE A 214 -11.74 17.77 -24.63
C PHE A 214 -11.27 16.79 -25.71
N ASN A 215 -9.98 16.81 -26.07
CA ASN A 215 -9.34 15.82 -26.96
C ASN A 215 -8.70 14.63 -26.23
N GLY A 216 -8.68 14.64 -24.90
CA GLY A 216 -8.14 13.59 -24.04
C GLY A 216 -9.16 12.52 -23.62
N THR A 217 -8.96 11.96 -22.43
CA THR A 217 -9.75 10.84 -21.90
C THR A 217 -10.86 11.26 -20.93
N TYR A 218 -10.86 12.51 -20.46
CA TYR A 218 -11.82 13.04 -19.49
C TYR A 218 -13.03 13.64 -20.21
N ASN A 219 -13.97 12.80 -20.61
CA ASN A 219 -15.11 13.22 -21.43
C ASN A 219 -16.47 12.81 -20.89
N TYR A 220 -16.53 12.27 -19.67
CA TYR A 220 -17.75 11.75 -19.08
C TYR A 220 -18.21 12.52 -17.86
N GLN A 221 -19.52 12.75 -17.77
CA GLN A 221 -20.22 13.34 -16.63
C GLN A 221 -21.48 12.53 -16.33
N ARG A 222 -21.87 12.44 -15.04
CA ARG A 222 -23.08 11.71 -14.62
C ARG A 222 -24.02 12.60 -13.82
N TYR A 223 -25.30 12.50 -14.14
CA TYR A 223 -26.40 13.00 -13.33
C TYR A 223 -27.23 11.83 -12.81
N VAL A 224 -27.95 12.07 -11.72
CA VAL A 224 -28.85 11.09 -11.10
C VAL A 224 -30.24 11.72 -11.06
N ALA A 225 -31.24 10.99 -11.55
CA ALA A 225 -32.66 11.33 -11.43
C ALA A 225 -33.40 10.26 -10.64
N LEU A 226 -34.17 10.66 -9.64
CA LEU A 226 -34.95 9.79 -8.79
C LEU A 226 -36.42 9.80 -9.24
N TYR A 227 -36.93 8.61 -9.57
CA TYR A 227 -38.33 8.41 -9.93
C TYR A 227 -39.04 7.58 -8.87
N ARG A 228 -40.29 7.92 -8.56
CA ARG A 228 -41.19 7.09 -7.75
C ARG A 228 -42.22 6.39 -8.64
N TYR A 229 -42.60 5.17 -8.26
CA TYR A 229 -43.53 4.31 -8.99
C TYR A 229 -44.54 3.71 -8.00
N PRO A 230 -45.84 3.62 -8.35
CA PRO A 230 -46.85 3.09 -7.44
C PRO A 230 -46.54 1.67 -6.97
N MET A 231 -46.64 1.41 -5.66
CA MET A 231 -46.45 0.07 -5.08
C MET A 231 -47.48 -0.94 -5.63
N SER A 232 -48.64 -0.45 -6.10
CA SER A 232 -49.66 -1.28 -6.75
C SER A 232 -49.09 -2.12 -7.89
N LYS A 233 -48.13 -1.59 -8.69
CA LYS A 233 -47.47 -2.33 -9.79
C LYS A 233 -46.80 -3.62 -9.32
N ILE A 234 -46.14 -3.60 -8.16
CA ILE A 234 -45.51 -4.79 -7.58
C ILE A 234 -46.58 -5.75 -7.07
N THR A 235 -47.58 -5.25 -6.33
CA THR A 235 -48.64 -6.10 -5.79
C THR A 235 -49.52 -6.74 -6.86
N GLU A 236 -49.73 -6.06 -7.99
CA GLU A 236 -50.46 -6.58 -9.16
C GLU A 236 -49.62 -7.61 -9.91
N ALA A 237 -48.33 -7.34 -10.12
CA ALA A 237 -47.42 -8.31 -10.74
C ALA A 237 -47.42 -9.63 -9.94
N LEU A 238 -47.38 -9.57 -8.61
CA LEU A 238 -47.39 -10.76 -7.75
C LEU A 238 -48.71 -11.56 -7.73
N LYS A 239 -49.82 -10.99 -8.20
CA LYS A 239 -51.11 -11.71 -8.29
C LYS A 239 -51.20 -12.62 -9.52
N GLN A 240 -50.26 -12.55 -10.46
CA GLN A 240 -50.32 -13.37 -11.66
C GLN A 240 -49.90 -14.83 -11.35
N PRO A 241 -50.60 -15.84 -11.88
CA PRO A 241 -50.49 -17.23 -11.45
C PRO A 241 -49.13 -17.91 -11.72
N ASP A 242 -48.33 -17.38 -12.64
CA ASP A 242 -47.04 -17.96 -13.07
C ASP A 242 -45.82 -17.09 -12.71
N VAL A 243 -45.95 -16.20 -11.72
CA VAL A 243 -44.85 -15.31 -11.31
C VAL A 243 -43.83 -16.08 -10.48
N ASP A 244 -42.60 -16.11 -10.99
CA ASP A 244 -41.42 -16.55 -10.25
C ASP A 244 -40.83 -15.35 -9.48
N PRO A 245 -40.97 -15.28 -8.14
CA PRO A 245 -40.49 -14.15 -7.35
C PRO A 245 -38.96 -14.02 -7.31
N THR A 246 -38.23 -15.00 -7.87
CA THR A 246 -36.77 -14.97 -8.00
C THR A 246 -36.28 -14.33 -9.30
N LYS A 247 -37.19 -14.03 -10.24
CA LYS A 247 -36.92 -13.37 -11.52
C LYS A 247 -37.45 -11.92 -11.52
N PRO A 248 -37.02 -11.07 -12.48
CA PRO A 248 -37.62 -9.75 -12.67
C PRO A 248 -39.14 -9.88 -12.87
N LEU A 249 -39.90 -9.22 -12.00
CA LEU A 249 -41.37 -9.14 -12.08
C LEU A 249 -41.81 -8.38 -13.33
N PHE A 250 -41.11 -7.28 -13.63
CA PHE A 250 -41.29 -6.45 -14.81
C PHE A 250 -40.06 -5.57 -15.02
N THR A 251 -40.00 -4.88 -16.15
CA THR A 251 -38.95 -3.91 -16.49
C THR A 251 -39.52 -2.51 -16.60
N LEU A 252 -38.76 -1.52 -16.18
CA LEU A 252 -39.06 -0.10 -16.40
C LEU A 252 -38.06 0.50 -17.37
N LYS A 253 -38.51 1.41 -18.21
CA LYS A 253 -37.70 2.19 -19.17
C LYS A 253 -37.82 3.69 -18.91
N ASN A 254 -36.80 4.43 -19.35
CA ASN A 254 -36.78 5.88 -19.28
C ASN A 254 -36.05 6.46 -20.49
N SER A 255 -36.21 7.77 -20.70
CA SER A 255 -35.66 8.49 -21.85
C SER A 255 -35.11 9.85 -21.44
N VAL A 256 -34.08 10.30 -22.15
CA VAL A 256 -33.50 11.64 -22.05
C VAL A 256 -33.50 12.29 -23.42
N SER A 257 -33.79 13.59 -23.47
CA SER A 257 -33.65 14.40 -24.68
C SER A 257 -32.73 15.57 -24.39
N TRP A 258 -32.02 16.06 -25.40
CA TRP A 258 -31.11 17.18 -25.23
C TRP A 258 -31.07 18.08 -26.46
N THR A 259 -30.62 19.30 -26.23
CA THR A 259 -30.27 20.26 -27.26
C THR A 259 -28.81 20.65 -27.09
N GLU A 260 -28.10 20.78 -28.20
CA GLU A 260 -26.78 21.40 -28.28
C GLU A 260 -26.92 22.74 -28.97
N THR A 261 -26.30 23.79 -28.44
CA THR A 261 -26.25 25.12 -29.05
C THR A 261 -24.80 25.50 -29.32
N TRP A 262 -24.44 25.50 -30.59
CA TRP A 262 -23.07 25.74 -31.03
C TRP A 262 -22.70 27.22 -30.95
N ALA A 263 -21.41 27.52 -31.06
CA ALA A 263 -20.89 28.89 -30.94
C ALA A 263 -21.45 29.88 -31.97
N ASP A 264 -21.86 29.39 -33.14
CA ASP A 264 -22.46 30.18 -34.22
C ASP A 264 -24.00 30.33 -34.13
N GLY A 265 -24.60 29.74 -33.10
CA GLY A 265 -26.04 29.77 -32.85
C GLY A 265 -26.82 28.60 -33.45
N TYR A 266 -26.17 27.65 -34.12
CA TYR A 266 -26.84 26.44 -34.60
C TYR A 266 -27.32 25.55 -33.46
N VAL A 267 -28.49 24.92 -33.62
CA VAL A 267 -29.09 24.05 -32.61
C VAL A 267 -29.28 22.65 -33.17
N ARG A 268 -28.66 21.66 -32.51
CA ARG A 268 -28.85 20.24 -32.79
C ARG A 268 -29.62 19.57 -31.67
N THR A 269 -30.59 18.72 -32.00
CA THR A 269 -31.38 17.96 -31.02
C THR A 269 -30.91 16.50 -30.98
N GLY A 270 -31.06 15.87 -29.81
CA GLY A 270 -30.77 14.45 -29.62
C GLY A 270 -31.69 13.83 -28.57
N SER A 271 -31.80 12.50 -28.61
CA SER A 271 -32.56 11.73 -27.62
C SER A 271 -32.03 10.32 -27.49
N ALA A 272 -32.18 9.73 -26.31
CA ALA A 272 -31.85 8.34 -26.03
C ALA A 272 -32.91 7.73 -25.10
N GLU A 273 -33.26 6.47 -25.36
CA GLU A 273 -34.02 5.60 -24.45
C GLU A 273 -33.09 4.54 -23.88
N SER A 274 -33.36 4.06 -22.67
CA SER A 274 -32.60 2.96 -22.07
C SER A 274 -32.61 1.72 -22.95
N SER A 275 -31.43 1.15 -23.21
CA SER A 275 -31.31 -0.12 -23.93
C SER A 275 -31.88 -1.30 -23.12
N LEU A 276 -32.11 -2.45 -23.76
CA LEU A 276 -32.62 -3.66 -23.07
C LEU A 276 -31.76 -4.08 -21.87
N GLN A 277 -30.44 -3.87 -21.94
CA GLN A 277 -29.49 -4.15 -20.87
C GLN A 277 -29.54 -3.12 -19.74
N GLU A 278 -30.08 -1.93 -20.01
CA GLU A 278 -30.12 -0.76 -19.12
C GLU A 278 -31.48 -0.53 -18.46
N LEU A 279 -32.50 -1.32 -18.82
CA LEU A 279 -33.80 -1.31 -18.18
C LEU A 279 -33.69 -1.61 -16.68
N ALA A 280 -34.48 -0.92 -15.87
CA ALA A 280 -34.58 -1.25 -14.46
C ALA A 280 -35.41 -2.52 -14.29
N LYS A 281 -34.74 -3.61 -13.92
CA LYS A 281 -35.38 -4.92 -13.69
C LYS A 281 -35.91 -4.96 -12.26
N ILE A 282 -37.23 -4.86 -12.10
CA ILE A 282 -37.85 -4.86 -10.78
C ILE A 282 -37.88 -6.29 -10.25
N ILE A 283 -36.99 -6.56 -9.31
CA ILE A 283 -36.85 -7.84 -8.61
C ILE A 283 -37.24 -7.66 -7.16
N LEU A 284 -37.88 -8.66 -6.57
CA LEU A 284 -38.06 -8.66 -5.12
C LEU A 284 -36.70 -8.70 -4.42
N PRO A 285 -36.57 -8.07 -3.24
CA PRO A 285 -35.41 -8.31 -2.39
C PRO A 285 -35.30 -9.81 -2.15
N GLN A 286 -34.18 -10.41 -2.57
CA GLN A 286 -33.91 -11.79 -2.18
C GLN A 286 -33.76 -11.80 -0.66
N LYS A 287 -34.59 -12.59 0.03
CA LYS A 287 -34.30 -12.96 1.40
C LYS A 287 -33.03 -13.80 1.37
N LEU A 288 -31.91 -13.16 1.69
CA LEU A 288 -30.61 -13.82 1.67
C LEU A 288 -30.64 -14.96 2.68
N GLY A 289 -30.27 -16.16 2.24
CA GLY A 289 -29.97 -17.23 3.17
C GLY A 289 -28.84 -16.78 4.10
N GLY A 290 -28.81 -17.29 5.33
CA GLY A 290 -27.74 -16.93 6.26
C GLY A 290 -26.37 -17.16 5.61
N ASN A 291 -25.38 -16.34 5.96
CA ASN A 291 -24.02 -16.49 5.44
C ASN A 291 -23.04 -16.45 6.61
N ILE A 292 -22.04 -17.32 6.61
CA ILE A 292 -21.00 -17.36 7.64
C ILE A 292 -19.66 -17.46 6.93
N VAL A 293 -18.78 -16.51 7.23
CA VAL A 293 -17.40 -16.47 6.74
C VAL A 293 -16.47 -16.31 7.94
N LEU A 294 -15.57 -17.27 8.07
CA LEU A 294 -14.54 -17.31 9.10
C LEU A 294 -13.17 -17.33 8.42
N ASP A 295 -12.21 -16.54 8.92
CA ASP A 295 -10.85 -16.53 8.36
C ASP A 295 -9.80 -16.06 9.38
N ASN A 296 -8.53 -16.33 9.09
CA ASN A 296 -7.37 -15.75 9.76
C ASN A 296 -6.39 -15.26 8.68
N ASN A 297 -5.85 -14.06 8.85
CA ASN A 297 -4.74 -13.63 8.03
C ASN A 297 -3.80 -12.67 8.76
N ASN A 298 -2.63 -12.50 8.17
CA ASN A 298 -1.56 -11.61 8.59
C ASN A 298 -1.66 -10.21 7.95
N GLY A 299 -2.81 -9.82 7.36
CA GLY A 299 -3.02 -8.53 6.70
C GLY A 299 -2.50 -8.39 5.26
N GLY A 300 -2.04 -9.45 4.58
CA GLY A 300 -1.67 -9.38 3.15
C GLY A 300 -1.23 -10.71 2.52
N TYR A 301 -1.13 -10.75 1.20
CA TYR A 301 -0.61 -11.93 0.49
C TYR A 301 0.93 -11.95 0.56
N SER A 302 1.51 -12.91 1.28
CA SER A 302 2.97 -13.12 1.41
C SER A 302 3.73 -11.97 2.09
N ARG A 303 3.95 -12.10 3.41
CA ARG A 303 4.79 -11.18 4.17
C ARG A 303 6.16 -11.80 4.43
N TYR A 304 7.20 -11.01 4.23
CA TYR A 304 8.58 -11.39 4.50
C TYR A 304 9.22 -10.45 5.51
N VAL A 305 10.08 -11.01 6.35
CA VAL A 305 10.76 -10.31 7.43
C VAL A 305 12.26 -10.42 7.21
N SER A 306 12.87 -9.29 6.88
CA SER A 306 14.28 -9.22 6.48
C SER A 306 15.21 -9.46 7.67
N ALA A 307 16.29 -10.20 7.44
CA ALA A 307 17.37 -10.49 8.40
C ALA A 307 16.99 -11.32 9.64
N LEU A 308 15.72 -11.49 9.96
CA LEU A 308 15.30 -12.20 11.19
C LEU A 308 15.77 -13.66 11.22
N GLN A 309 15.89 -14.33 10.08
CA GLN A 309 16.40 -15.70 10.03
C GLN A 309 17.80 -15.81 10.66
N SER A 310 18.69 -14.89 10.28
CA SER A 310 20.07 -14.84 10.78
C SER A 310 20.16 -14.32 12.21
N ILE A 311 19.35 -13.32 12.57
CA ILE A 311 19.29 -12.80 13.95
C ILE A 311 18.84 -13.90 14.92
N ILE A 312 17.83 -14.69 14.56
CA ILE A 312 17.36 -15.83 15.36
C ILE A 312 18.46 -16.90 15.46
N ALA A 313 19.08 -17.26 14.33
CA ALA A 313 20.17 -18.24 14.30
C ALA A 313 21.33 -17.83 15.24
N ASP A 314 21.60 -16.54 15.37
CA ASP A 314 22.67 -15.97 16.21
C ASP A 314 22.28 -15.76 17.68
N GLY A 315 21.06 -16.14 18.08
CA GLY A 315 20.62 -16.08 19.47
C GLY A 315 19.69 -14.92 19.83
N GLY A 316 19.17 -14.18 18.84
CA GLY A 316 18.17 -13.15 19.07
C GLY A 316 16.90 -13.70 19.72
N THR A 317 16.34 -12.93 20.65
CA THR A 317 15.11 -13.24 21.40
C THR A 317 14.21 -12.02 21.54
N ASP A 318 12.95 -12.26 21.91
CA ASP A 318 11.87 -11.28 22.07
C ASP A 318 11.65 -10.47 20.78
N LEU A 319 11.65 -11.18 19.65
CA LEU A 319 11.57 -10.63 18.31
C LEU A 319 10.11 -10.66 17.83
N PRO A 320 9.53 -9.53 17.39
CA PRO A 320 8.22 -9.55 16.74
C PRO A 320 8.23 -10.51 15.54
N MET A 321 7.27 -11.43 15.51
CA MET A 321 7.13 -12.44 14.44
C MET A 321 6.91 -11.79 13.07
N ASP A 322 6.40 -10.55 13.05
CA ASP A 322 6.12 -9.77 11.86
C ASP A 322 7.27 -8.87 11.39
N GLY A 323 8.42 -8.87 12.08
CA GLY A 323 9.62 -8.16 11.63
C GLY A 323 9.60 -6.65 11.81
N TYR A 324 8.53 -6.06 12.33
CA TYR A 324 8.34 -4.61 12.37
C TYR A 324 7.71 -4.16 13.70
N ASN A 325 7.58 -2.85 13.90
CA ASN A 325 6.87 -2.26 15.05
C ASN A 325 5.34 -2.47 14.98
N ARG A 326 4.89 -3.73 14.88
CA ARG A 326 3.47 -4.15 14.89
C ARG A 326 2.63 -3.59 13.73
N ASN A 327 3.24 -3.10 12.65
CA ASN A 327 2.50 -2.71 11.43
C ASN A 327 1.82 -3.93 10.78
N ASN A 328 2.30 -5.13 11.09
CA ASN A 328 1.94 -6.35 10.41
C ASN A 328 1.43 -7.41 11.39
N SER A 329 0.26 -7.20 11.97
CA SER A 329 -0.31 -8.14 12.94
C SER A 329 -1.13 -9.27 12.29
N PHE A 330 -1.50 -10.26 13.11
CA PHE A 330 -2.51 -11.26 12.74
C PHE A 330 -3.91 -10.75 13.04
N TYR A 331 -4.88 -11.25 12.28
CA TYR A 331 -6.28 -10.89 12.36
C TYR A 331 -7.14 -12.14 12.22
N MET A 332 -8.09 -12.35 13.13
CA MET A 332 -9.17 -13.32 12.94
C MET A 332 -10.47 -12.59 12.62
N TYR A 333 -11.27 -13.20 11.75
CA TYR A 333 -12.50 -12.60 11.24
C TYR A 333 -13.67 -13.56 11.45
N ALA A 334 -14.79 -13.00 11.89
CA ALA A 334 -16.08 -13.65 11.85
C ALA A 334 -17.08 -12.69 11.22
N ASN A 335 -17.57 -13.04 10.04
CA ASN A 335 -18.69 -12.35 9.40
C ASN A 335 -19.86 -13.31 9.35
N PHE A 336 -20.98 -12.93 9.96
CA PHE A 336 -22.17 -13.77 9.93
C PHE A 336 -23.41 -12.93 9.73
N GLN A 337 -24.30 -13.45 8.90
CA GLN A 337 -25.57 -12.85 8.50
C GLN A 337 -26.68 -13.84 8.83
N ALA A 338 -27.70 -13.36 9.56
CA ALA A 338 -28.87 -14.13 9.90
C ALA A 338 -29.66 -14.50 8.63
N ASP A 339 -30.38 -15.62 8.67
CA ASP A 339 -31.26 -15.99 7.57
C ASP A 339 -32.37 -14.94 7.42
N GLY A 340 -32.54 -14.39 6.23
CA GLY A 340 -33.58 -13.40 5.94
C GLY A 340 -35.00 -13.87 6.25
N ASN A 341 -35.25 -15.18 6.22
CA ASN A 341 -36.54 -15.76 6.61
C ASN A 341 -36.78 -15.75 8.12
N SER A 342 -35.73 -15.56 8.93
CA SER A 342 -35.83 -15.49 10.39
C SER A 342 -36.10 -14.08 10.92
N VAL A 343 -36.12 -13.07 10.05
CA VAL A 343 -36.45 -11.69 10.40
C VAL A 343 -37.94 -11.58 10.74
N SER A 344 -38.23 -11.17 11.97
CA SER A 344 -39.59 -10.90 12.43
C SER A 344 -39.69 -9.49 13.00
N PHE A 345 -40.72 -8.73 12.59
CA PHE A 345 -40.98 -7.39 13.11
C PHE A 345 -42.00 -7.40 14.24
N LYS A 346 -41.75 -6.60 15.26
CA LYS A 346 -42.70 -6.29 16.33
C LYS A 346 -43.60 -5.11 15.94
N SER A 347 -44.66 -4.89 16.72
CA SER A 347 -45.62 -3.80 16.50
C SER A 347 -44.99 -2.41 16.61
N ASP A 348 -43.91 -2.27 17.39
CA ASP A 348 -43.14 -1.03 17.56
C ASP A 348 -42.16 -0.74 16.42
N GLY A 349 -42.07 -1.62 15.41
CA GLY A 349 -41.16 -1.49 14.28
C GLY A 349 -39.75 -2.03 14.51
N SER A 350 -39.42 -2.49 15.73
CA SER A 350 -38.19 -3.24 16.00
C SER A 350 -38.26 -4.63 15.37
N TYR A 351 -37.09 -5.24 15.12
CA TYR A 351 -37.02 -6.60 14.57
C TYR A 351 -36.31 -7.55 15.53
N THR A 352 -36.48 -8.84 15.28
CA THR A 352 -35.76 -9.92 15.94
C THR A 352 -35.23 -10.90 14.91
N VAL A 353 -34.03 -11.42 15.18
CA VAL A 353 -33.42 -12.57 14.52
C VAL A 353 -32.87 -13.52 15.59
N PRO A 354 -32.62 -14.80 15.27
CA PRO A 354 -31.90 -15.70 16.17
C PRO A 354 -30.55 -15.11 16.56
N GLU A 355 -30.23 -15.16 17.85
CA GLU A 355 -28.90 -14.75 18.32
C GLU A 355 -27.83 -15.61 17.65
N SER A 356 -26.78 -14.94 17.18
CA SER A 356 -25.60 -15.59 16.62
C SER A 356 -24.46 -15.49 17.62
N LYS A 357 -23.73 -16.59 17.83
CA LYS A 357 -22.56 -16.65 18.72
C LYS A 357 -21.35 -17.07 17.91
N ALA A 358 -20.23 -16.39 18.11
CA ALA A 358 -18.98 -16.73 17.45
C ALA A 358 -17.85 -16.91 18.47
N VAL A 359 -17.01 -17.91 18.22
CA VAL A 359 -15.75 -18.15 18.92
C VAL A 359 -14.63 -18.08 17.89
N LEU A 360 -13.62 -17.26 18.15
CA LEU A 360 -12.39 -17.16 17.35
C LEU A 360 -11.21 -17.43 18.27
N ARG A 361 -10.35 -18.39 17.93
CA ARG A 361 -9.26 -18.83 18.81
C ARG A 361 -7.97 -19.05 18.05
N ASP A 362 -6.86 -18.70 18.69
CA ASP A 362 -5.52 -19.08 18.27
C ASP A 362 -4.81 -19.80 19.42
N ASP A 363 -4.58 -21.10 19.23
CA ASP A 363 -3.94 -21.99 20.19
C ASP A 363 -2.42 -22.04 20.07
N GLY A 364 -1.84 -21.26 19.14
CA GLY A 364 -0.40 -21.25 18.95
C GLY A 364 0.15 -22.42 18.15
N GLU A 365 -0.66 -23.02 17.27
CA GLU A 365 -0.25 -24.14 16.40
C GLU A 365 0.58 -23.66 15.20
N TYR A 366 1.78 -23.16 15.48
CA TYR A 366 2.72 -22.65 14.49
C TYR A 366 3.78 -23.68 14.10
N TYR A 367 4.17 -23.66 12.83
CA TYR A 367 5.14 -24.59 12.25
C TYR A 367 6.23 -23.81 11.51
N LEU A 368 7.48 -24.14 11.81
CA LEU A 368 8.67 -23.65 11.14
C LEU A 368 9.06 -24.61 10.00
N TYR A 369 9.14 -24.06 8.80
CA TYR A 369 9.54 -24.74 7.58
C TYR A 369 10.85 -24.17 7.03
N THR A 370 11.62 -25.01 6.36
CA THR A 370 12.65 -24.57 5.40
C THR A 370 12.02 -24.60 4.01
N LEU A 371 12.13 -23.51 3.26
CA LEU A 371 11.43 -23.36 1.98
C LEU A 371 12.30 -23.77 0.79
N LYS A 372 11.69 -24.44 -0.18
CA LYS A 372 12.33 -24.74 -1.48
C LYS A 372 12.44 -23.52 -2.41
N SER A 373 11.60 -22.51 -2.18
CA SER A 373 11.47 -21.34 -3.03
C SER A 373 10.95 -20.14 -2.24
N TYR A 374 10.67 -19.03 -2.91
CA TYR A 374 10.33 -17.75 -2.29
C TYR A 374 9.03 -17.73 -1.49
N GLY A 375 8.08 -18.66 -1.68
CA GLY A 375 6.73 -18.54 -1.13
C GLY A 375 6.15 -19.84 -0.57
N ALA A 376 5.16 -19.66 0.32
CA ALA A 376 4.36 -20.73 0.93
C ALA A 376 2.93 -20.73 0.34
N THR A 377 2.82 -20.86 -0.98
CA THR A 377 1.55 -20.75 -1.72
C THR A 377 0.86 -22.11 -1.81
N GLU A 378 0.17 -22.50 -0.73
CA GLU A 378 -0.66 -23.70 -0.70
C GLU A 378 -1.91 -23.44 0.16
N SER A 379 -3.06 -23.97 -0.25
CA SER A 379 -4.31 -23.84 0.48
C SER A 379 -4.30 -24.64 1.77
N ILE A 380 -4.95 -24.13 2.80
CA ILE A 380 -5.16 -24.86 4.05
C ILE A 380 -6.57 -25.45 4.03
N ASN A 381 -6.70 -26.74 4.40
CA ASN A 381 -8.01 -27.37 4.54
C ASN A 381 -8.80 -26.71 5.68
N SER A 382 -9.98 -26.18 5.37
CA SER A 382 -10.86 -25.51 6.33
C SER A 382 -11.54 -26.48 7.32
N ASN A 383 -11.60 -27.78 7.04
CA ASN A 383 -12.20 -28.74 7.97
C ASN A 383 -11.30 -28.93 9.20
N TRP A 384 -11.78 -28.46 10.36
CA TRP A 384 -11.06 -28.55 11.63
C TRP A 384 -10.83 -30.01 12.08
N SER A 385 -11.79 -30.91 11.83
CA SER A 385 -11.72 -32.31 12.24
C SER A 385 -10.71 -33.14 11.45
N THR A 386 -10.23 -32.64 10.31
CA THR A 386 -9.18 -33.30 9.52
C THR A 386 -7.81 -32.82 9.97
N PRO A 387 -6.85 -33.70 10.31
CA PRO A 387 -5.50 -33.28 10.70
C PRO A 387 -4.86 -32.33 9.67
N LEU A 388 -4.08 -31.36 10.15
CA LEU A 388 -3.37 -30.42 9.29
C LEU A 388 -2.26 -31.16 8.51
N ASN A 389 -2.23 -31.01 7.18
CA ASN A 389 -1.12 -31.53 6.39
C ASN A 389 0.12 -30.63 6.59
N THR A 390 1.15 -31.19 7.22
CA THR A 390 2.45 -30.53 7.44
C THR A 390 3.49 -30.89 6.38
N GLU A 391 3.22 -31.86 5.50
CA GLU A 391 4.08 -32.16 4.35
C GLU A 391 3.57 -31.37 3.13
N THR A 392 3.99 -30.11 3.06
CA THR A 392 3.55 -29.13 2.06
C THR A 392 4.46 -29.13 0.84
N LEU A 393 3.93 -28.69 -0.31
CA LEU A 393 4.68 -28.61 -1.56
C LEU A 393 5.79 -27.56 -1.52
N PHE A 394 5.69 -26.54 -0.67
CA PHE A 394 6.69 -25.46 -0.58
C PHE A 394 7.88 -25.80 0.32
N LYS A 395 7.81 -26.88 1.08
CA LYS A 395 8.88 -27.36 1.96
C LYS A 395 10.07 -27.87 1.15
N GLU A 396 11.28 -27.58 1.60
CA GLU A 396 12.52 -28.13 1.03
C GLU A 396 12.66 -29.61 1.37
N GLN A 397 13.01 -30.42 0.37
CA GLN A 397 13.08 -31.87 0.51
C GLN A 397 14.15 -32.29 1.55
N GLY A 398 13.83 -33.25 2.41
CA GLY A 398 14.77 -33.76 3.42
C GLY A 398 14.97 -32.84 4.64
N THR A 399 14.31 -31.68 4.69
CA THR A 399 14.32 -30.80 5.87
C THR A 399 13.21 -31.18 6.86
N PRO A 400 13.41 -31.01 8.19
CA PRO A 400 12.37 -31.27 9.18
C PRO A 400 11.33 -30.14 9.20
N VAL A 401 10.10 -30.47 9.64
CA VAL A 401 9.09 -29.48 10.04
C VAL A 401 9.12 -29.38 11.56
N TYR A 402 9.37 -28.20 12.09
CA TYR A 402 9.46 -27.96 13.53
C TYR A 402 8.16 -27.31 14.03
N LYS A 403 7.36 -28.04 14.82
CA LYS A 403 6.22 -27.45 15.54
C LYS A 403 6.76 -26.57 16.67
N LEU A 404 6.38 -25.29 16.69
CA LEU A 404 6.78 -24.37 17.74
C LEU A 404 6.23 -24.84 19.09
N LYS A 405 7.04 -24.70 20.14
CA LYS A 405 6.67 -24.96 21.52
C LYS A 405 6.19 -23.67 22.20
N GLU A 406 5.54 -23.78 23.35
CA GLU A 406 5.15 -22.60 24.16
C GLU A 406 6.36 -21.80 24.67
N GLU A 407 7.56 -22.37 24.63
CA GLU A 407 8.81 -21.65 24.89
C GLU A 407 9.27 -20.79 23.71
N ASP A 408 8.85 -21.11 22.49
CA ASP A 408 9.34 -20.48 21.26
C ASP A 408 8.65 -19.16 20.95
N PHE A 409 7.49 -18.86 21.56
CA PHE A 409 6.72 -17.65 21.30
C PHE A 409 5.76 -17.31 22.45
N TYR A 410 5.19 -16.11 22.39
CA TYR A 410 4.08 -15.68 23.23
C TYR A 410 3.27 -14.57 22.55
N TYR A 411 2.00 -14.41 22.94
CA TYR A 411 1.17 -13.29 22.50
C TYR A 411 1.50 -12.03 23.30
N ASP A 412 1.81 -10.94 22.61
CA ASP A 412 2.30 -9.70 23.23
C ASP A 412 1.35 -8.51 23.03
N ALA A 413 0.31 -8.66 22.23
CA ALA A 413 -0.65 -7.61 21.91
C ALA A 413 -2.03 -8.16 21.57
N VAL A 414 -3.08 -7.42 21.96
CA VAL A 414 -4.44 -7.71 21.50
C VAL A 414 -5.32 -6.46 21.40
N SER A 415 -6.18 -6.42 20.38
CA SER A 415 -7.16 -5.36 20.13
C SER A 415 -8.31 -5.88 19.25
N ILE A 416 -9.37 -5.09 19.12
CA ILE A 416 -10.42 -5.29 18.11
C ILE A 416 -10.26 -4.20 17.06
N SER A 417 -10.05 -4.60 15.80
CA SER A 417 -9.86 -3.65 14.69
C SER A 417 -11.17 -3.19 14.09
N LEU A 418 -12.21 -4.04 14.10
CA LEU A 418 -13.52 -3.71 13.55
C LEU A 418 -14.62 -4.51 14.27
N LEU A 419 -15.71 -3.83 14.63
CA LEU A 419 -17.00 -4.43 14.92
C LEU A 419 -18.11 -3.61 14.27
N GLU A 420 -18.84 -4.20 13.34
CA GLU A 420 -19.98 -3.56 12.69
C GLU A 420 -21.20 -4.46 12.77
N ASN A 421 -22.31 -3.88 13.22
CA ASN A 421 -23.62 -4.50 13.11
C ASN A 421 -24.43 -3.77 12.04
N TYR A 422 -25.12 -4.53 11.19
CA TYR A 422 -26.03 -4.01 10.18
C TYR A 422 -27.44 -4.52 10.49
N ASP A 423 -28.40 -3.62 10.31
CA ASP A 423 -29.80 -3.83 10.66
C ASP A 423 -30.68 -4.01 9.44
N VAL A 424 -31.93 -4.35 9.71
CA VAL A 424 -33.03 -4.33 8.76
C VAL A 424 -34.09 -3.36 9.24
N GLU A 425 -34.79 -2.75 8.29
CA GLU A 425 -35.96 -1.91 8.54
C GLU A 425 -37.18 -2.54 7.88
N LYS A 426 -38.36 -2.27 8.44
CA LYS A 426 -39.62 -2.75 7.88
C LYS A 426 -39.78 -2.15 6.49
N ALA A 427 -40.10 -2.98 5.50
CA ALA A 427 -40.36 -2.50 4.14
C ALA A 427 -41.84 -2.58 3.83
N ASN A 428 -42.35 -1.57 3.12
CA ASN A 428 -43.73 -1.59 2.61
C ASN A 428 -43.89 -2.55 1.41
N GLY A 429 -42.77 -3.01 0.84
CA GLY A 429 -42.73 -4.01 -0.22
C GLY A 429 -42.97 -5.46 0.28
N PRO A 430 -43.20 -6.39 -0.66
CA PRO A 430 -43.63 -7.78 -0.37
C PRO A 430 -42.58 -8.65 0.34
N ALA A 431 -41.30 -8.24 0.43
CA ALA A 431 -40.31 -8.93 1.26
C ALA A 431 -40.51 -8.71 2.77
N GLY A 432 -41.30 -7.69 3.15
CA GLY A 432 -41.58 -7.31 4.55
C GLY A 432 -40.45 -6.54 5.24
N TYR A 433 -39.23 -6.56 4.68
CA TYR A 433 -38.07 -5.84 5.21
C TYR A 433 -37.05 -5.48 4.13
N THR A 434 -36.15 -4.55 4.45
CA THR A 434 -34.94 -4.26 3.66
C THR A 434 -33.73 -4.12 4.59
N PRO A 435 -32.54 -4.63 4.22
CA PRO A 435 -31.30 -4.26 4.90
C PRO A 435 -31.12 -2.74 4.86
N THR A 436 -30.67 -2.14 5.96
CA THR A 436 -30.41 -0.69 6.01
C THR A 436 -29.20 -0.32 5.15
N GLY A 437 -28.23 -1.22 5.04
CA GLY A 437 -26.94 -0.99 4.36
C GLY A 437 -26.03 -0.01 5.11
N LYS A 438 -26.40 0.36 6.34
CA LYS A 438 -25.69 1.31 7.19
C LYS A 438 -25.29 0.61 8.48
N VAL A 439 -24.08 0.92 8.98
CA VAL A 439 -23.61 0.42 10.28
C VAL A 439 -24.50 1.01 11.38
N ARG A 440 -24.96 0.16 12.31
CA ARG A 440 -25.70 0.55 13.52
C ARG A 440 -24.82 1.47 14.37
N THR A 441 -25.23 2.71 14.56
CA THR A 441 -24.46 3.72 15.31
C THR A 441 -24.73 3.71 16.81
N ASP A 442 -25.76 2.99 17.28
CA ASP A 442 -25.96 2.73 18.70
C ASP A 442 -25.01 1.62 19.17
N PHE A 443 -23.76 2.00 19.43
CA PHE A 443 -22.71 1.09 19.91
C PHE A 443 -22.96 0.61 21.34
N SER A 444 -23.80 1.31 22.12
CA SER A 444 -24.14 0.90 23.49
C SER A 444 -25.00 -0.36 23.50
N GLY A 445 -25.80 -0.59 22.44
CA GLY A 445 -26.58 -1.81 22.24
C GLY A 445 -25.77 -3.00 21.69
N TYR A 446 -24.48 -2.85 21.42
CA TYR A 446 -23.64 -3.97 20.97
C TYR A 446 -23.29 -4.85 22.17
N LYS A 447 -23.41 -6.16 22.01
CA LYS A 447 -22.97 -7.10 23.05
C LYS A 447 -21.44 -7.06 23.16
N PRO A 448 -20.88 -7.11 24.38
CA PRO A 448 -19.43 -7.10 24.57
C PRO A 448 -18.75 -8.31 23.90
N ILE A 449 -17.52 -8.12 23.43
CA ILE A 449 -16.65 -9.23 23.02
C ILE A 449 -15.86 -9.67 24.24
N GLU A 450 -15.96 -10.92 24.64
CA GLU A 450 -15.14 -11.48 25.71
C GLU A 450 -13.75 -11.84 25.18
N LEU A 451 -12.72 -11.47 25.94
CA LEU A 451 -11.35 -11.91 25.73
C LEU A 451 -10.99 -12.95 26.78
N TRP A 452 -10.66 -14.13 26.31
CA TRP A 452 -10.18 -15.24 27.10
C TRP A 452 -8.71 -15.50 26.74
N ILE A 453 -7.90 -15.77 27.75
CA ILE A 453 -6.46 -15.97 27.61
C ILE A 453 -6.06 -17.31 28.21
N ARG A 454 -5.00 -17.90 27.66
CA ARG A 454 -4.35 -19.08 28.22
C ARG A 454 -2.93 -18.71 28.62
N LYS A 455 -2.65 -18.69 29.92
CA LYS A 455 -1.28 -18.50 30.44
C LYS A 455 -0.40 -19.68 30.03
N LYS A 456 0.89 -19.42 29.85
CA LYS A 456 1.88 -20.46 29.54
C LYS A 456 1.86 -21.57 30.60
N GLY A 457 1.91 -22.83 30.15
CA GLY A 457 1.83 -24.00 31.03
C GLY A 457 0.43 -24.31 31.57
N SER A 458 -0.58 -23.48 31.29
CA SER A 458 -1.98 -23.76 31.61
C SER A 458 -2.66 -24.53 30.47
N GLY A 459 -3.44 -25.54 30.85
CA GLY A 459 -4.31 -26.27 29.92
C GLY A 459 -5.68 -25.61 29.69
N SER A 460 -6.02 -24.56 30.44
CA SER A 460 -7.34 -23.93 30.41
C SER A 460 -7.29 -22.44 30.10
N TYR A 461 -8.28 -21.99 29.33
CA TYR A 461 -8.56 -20.57 29.10
C TYR A 461 -9.32 -19.99 30.29
N GLU A 462 -8.98 -18.76 30.65
CA GLU A 462 -9.68 -17.95 31.66
C GLU A 462 -10.10 -16.61 31.06
N LYS A 463 -11.22 -16.06 31.55
CA LYS A 463 -11.73 -14.78 31.07
C LYS A 463 -10.84 -13.66 31.62
N TYR A 464 -10.25 -12.88 30.73
CA TYR A 464 -9.47 -11.71 31.09
C TYR A 464 -10.34 -10.46 31.23
N GLY A 465 -11.31 -10.29 30.34
CA GLY A 465 -12.19 -9.13 30.36
C GLY A 465 -13.08 -9.06 29.13
N THR A 466 -13.66 -7.88 28.91
CA THR A 466 -14.59 -7.63 27.80
C THR A 466 -14.28 -6.33 27.08
N PHE A 467 -14.38 -6.35 25.75
CA PHE A 467 -14.38 -5.16 24.90
C PHE A 467 -15.82 -4.70 24.66
N GLN A 468 -16.10 -3.43 24.97
CA GLN A 468 -17.35 -2.76 24.61
C GLN A 468 -17.07 -1.76 23.50
N ALA A 469 -17.88 -1.80 22.43
CA ALA A 469 -17.76 -0.85 21.33
C ALA A 469 -18.15 0.57 21.78
N VAL A 470 -17.30 1.54 21.46
CA VAL A 470 -17.58 2.99 21.55
C VAL A 470 -17.78 3.58 20.15
N ASP A 471 -17.14 2.95 19.16
CA ASP A 471 -17.23 3.19 17.72
C ASP A 471 -16.88 1.87 17.02
N SER A 472 -17.07 1.74 15.71
CA SER A 472 -16.72 0.55 14.93
C SER A 472 -15.25 0.15 15.03
N HIS A 473 -14.37 1.11 15.36
CA HIS A 473 -12.92 0.93 15.46
C HIS A 473 -12.34 1.28 16.85
N LYS A 474 -13.18 1.60 17.84
CA LYS A 474 -12.73 2.04 19.17
C LYS A 474 -13.51 1.33 20.25
N PHE A 475 -12.79 0.80 21.23
CA PHE A 475 -13.37 -0.06 22.26
C PHE A 475 -12.92 0.36 23.64
N SER A 476 -13.81 0.36 24.64
CA SER A 476 -13.37 0.34 26.04
C SER A 476 -13.13 -1.10 26.46
N PHE A 477 -12.17 -1.33 27.34
CA PHE A 477 -11.90 -2.65 27.88
C PHE A 477 -12.13 -2.68 29.40
N THR A 478 -12.91 -3.66 29.85
CA THR A 478 -13.19 -3.88 31.27
C THR A 478 -12.56 -5.22 31.67
N PRO A 479 -11.49 -5.22 32.48
CA PRO A 479 -10.88 -6.45 32.98
C PRO A 479 -11.76 -7.12 34.04
N GLU A 480 -11.66 -8.44 34.16
CA GLU A 480 -12.23 -9.19 35.29
C GLU A 480 -11.52 -8.80 36.61
N PRO A 481 -12.20 -8.93 37.77
CA PRO A 481 -11.61 -8.58 39.06
C PRO A 481 -10.27 -9.28 39.31
N GLY A 482 -9.26 -8.50 39.75
CA GLY A 482 -7.92 -8.99 40.02
C GLY A 482 -6.94 -8.85 38.86
N TYR A 483 -7.40 -8.43 37.68
CA TYR A 483 -6.54 -8.14 36.55
C TYR A 483 -6.24 -6.64 36.37
N THR A 484 -5.01 -6.37 35.95
CA THR A 484 -4.57 -5.04 35.49
C THR A 484 -4.42 -5.03 33.97
N VAL A 485 -4.54 -3.85 33.38
CA VAL A 485 -4.47 -3.64 31.93
C VAL A 485 -3.45 -2.55 31.67
N GLU A 486 -2.47 -2.87 30.84
CA GLU A 486 -1.47 -1.92 30.38
C GLU A 486 -1.61 -1.68 28.88
N THR A 487 -1.41 -0.44 28.46
CA THR A 487 -1.45 -0.01 27.06
C THR A 487 -0.21 0.81 26.72
N PRO A 488 0.19 0.93 25.44
CA PRO A 488 1.37 1.70 25.04
C PRO A 488 1.26 3.21 25.32
N ASN A 489 0.05 3.77 25.24
CA ASN A 489 -0.16 5.20 25.35
C ASN A 489 -0.78 5.57 26.71
N ASN A 490 -2.07 5.28 26.89
CA ASN A 490 -2.81 5.64 28.10
C ASN A 490 -3.98 4.68 28.31
N ASN A 491 -4.03 4.08 29.50
CA ASN A 491 -5.04 3.08 29.88
C ASN A 491 -6.47 3.68 29.96
N ALA A 492 -6.60 5.00 30.07
CA ALA A 492 -7.89 5.70 30.03
C ALA A 492 -8.40 5.97 28.59
N GLN A 493 -7.55 5.81 27.57
CA GLN A 493 -7.96 5.97 26.17
C GLN A 493 -8.60 4.68 25.64
N ALA A 494 -9.45 4.81 24.64
CA ALA A 494 -10.04 3.67 23.96
C ALA A 494 -8.95 2.76 23.36
N ILE A 495 -9.22 1.46 23.42
CA ILE A 495 -8.45 0.43 22.72
C ILE A 495 -8.69 0.57 21.22
N THR A 496 -7.59 0.60 20.48
CA THR A 496 -7.53 0.68 19.01
C THR A 496 -6.34 -0.14 18.50
N ASP A 497 -6.15 -0.20 17.19
CA ASP A 497 -4.94 -0.80 16.60
C ASP A 497 -3.64 -0.07 17.05
N TYR A 498 -3.71 1.20 17.44
CA TYR A 498 -2.54 1.97 17.92
C TYR A 498 -2.40 2.00 19.44
N ASN A 499 -3.50 1.81 20.18
CA ASN A 499 -3.54 1.73 21.64
C ASN A 499 -4.10 0.37 22.07
N TYR A 500 -3.39 -0.71 21.73
CA TYR A 500 -3.79 -2.08 22.03
C TYR A 500 -3.54 -2.43 23.52
N ILE A 501 -4.07 -3.58 23.97
CA ILE A 501 -3.68 -4.13 25.27
C ILE A 501 -2.30 -4.79 25.14
N ASP A 502 -1.35 -4.32 25.94
CA ASP A 502 0.02 -4.81 26.02
C ASP A 502 0.06 -6.02 26.98
N LEU A 503 -0.11 -7.22 26.41
CA LEU A 503 -0.21 -8.46 27.20
C LEU A 503 1.09 -8.76 27.95
N GLU A 504 2.24 -8.36 27.40
CA GLU A 504 3.55 -8.55 28.01
C GLU A 504 3.72 -7.73 29.29
N LYS A 505 3.14 -6.52 29.34
CA LYS A 505 3.15 -5.69 30.56
C LYS A 505 2.01 -6.04 31.52
N SER A 506 0.88 -6.49 30.99
CA SER A 506 -0.30 -6.80 31.78
C SER A 506 -0.16 -8.12 32.54
N PHE A 507 0.68 -9.04 32.08
CA PHE A 507 0.89 -10.35 32.67
C PHE A 507 2.37 -10.65 32.91
N PRO A 508 2.78 -10.99 34.14
CA PRO A 508 4.15 -11.46 34.39
C PRO A 508 4.38 -12.85 33.78
N GLU A 509 3.35 -13.71 33.74
CA GLU A 509 3.38 -14.95 32.98
C GLU A 509 3.05 -14.70 31.51
N ARG A 510 3.84 -15.25 30.59
CA ARG A 510 3.61 -15.11 29.15
C ARG A 510 2.30 -15.78 28.72
N ILE A 511 1.60 -15.18 27.75
CA ILE A 511 0.34 -15.72 27.20
C ILE A 511 0.63 -16.66 26.03
N ALA A 512 0.02 -17.85 26.04
CA ALA A 512 0.21 -18.94 25.08
C ALA A 512 -1.04 -19.29 24.26
N GLY A 513 -2.16 -18.58 24.46
CA GLY A 513 -3.36 -18.72 23.64
C GLY A 513 -4.34 -17.56 23.81
N LEU A 514 -5.10 -17.28 22.76
CA LEU A 514 -6.13 -16.23 22.73
C LEU A 514 -7.45 -16.79 22.22
N GLU A 515 -8.55 -16.47 22.89
CA GLU A 515 -9.90 -16.81 22.46
C GLU A 515 -10.83 -15.58 22.61
N PHE A 516 -11.58 -15.29 21.56
CA PHE A 516 -12.59 -14.23 21.52
C PHE A 516 -13.95 -14.88 21.43
N ARG A 517 -14.87 -14.46 22.31
CA ARG A 517 -16.27 -14.88 22.23
C ARG A 517 -17.14 -13.66 22.00
N THR A 518 -18.06 -13.75 21.05
CA THR A 518 -19.00 -12.67 20.76
C THR A 518 -20.39 -13.24 20.54
N ALA A 519 -21.40 -12.43 20.82
CA ALA A 519 -22.79 -12.70 20.50
C ALA A 519 -23.37 -11.48 19.79
N SER A 520 -24.36 -11.69 18.92
CA SER A 520 -25.06 -10.59 18.26
C SER A 520 -26.49 -10.97 17.96
N ASP A 521 -27.38 -9.99 18.09
CA ASP A 521 -28.78 -10.03 17.67
C ASP A 521 -29.02 -9.15 16.43
N ALA A 522 -27.95 -8.68 15.78
CA ALA A 522 -28.04 -7.95 14.53
C ALA A 522 -28.28 -8.89 13.35
N TYR A 523 -28.89 -8.36 12.29
CA TYR A 523 -29.09 -9.08 11.03
C TYR A 523 -27.77 -9.49 10.38
N GLN A 524 -26.73 -8.66 10.48
CA GLN A 524 -25.37 -9.02 10.07
C GLN A 524 -24.36 -8.42 11.05
N THR A 525 -23.32 -9.18 11.36
CA THR A 525 -22.18 -8.74 12.16
C THR A 525 -20.88 -9.04 11.45
N ASN A 526 -19.99 -8.05 11.41
CA ASN A 526 -18.62 -8.19 10.95
C ASN A 526 -17.68 -7.94 12.15
N LEU A 527 -16.92 -8.95 12.54
CA LEU A 527 -15.89 -8.86 13.57
C LEU A 527 -14.51 -9.07 12.95
N LYS A 528 -13.56 -8.18 13.28
CA LYS A 528 -12.14 -8.32 13.00
C LYS A 528 -11.33 -8.08 14.26
N THR A 529 -10.68 -9.12 14.78
CA THR A 529 -9.75 -9.03 15.90
C THR A 529 -8.34 -8.77 15.38
N ARG A 530 -7.42 -8.31 16.24
CA ARG A 530 -6.01 -8.15 15.93
C ARG A 530 -5.13 -8.55 17.11
N PHE A 531 -4.06 -9.28 16.84
CA PHE A 531 -3.10 -9.71 17.86
C PHE A 531 -1.66 -9.77 17.34
N GLY A 532 -0.72 -9.62 18.28
CA GLY A 532 0.72 -9.70 18.06
C GLY A 532 1.31 -10.97 18.64
N ILE A 533 2.42 -11.41 18.04
CA ILE A 533 3.22 -12.54 18.53
C ILE A 533 4.69 -12.12 18.54
N LYS A 534 5.38 -12.42 19.64
CA LYS A 534 6.83 -12.36 19.75
C LYS A 534 7.42 -13.75 19.82
N LEU A 535 8.54 -13.93 19.14
CA LEU A 535 9.36 -15.13 19.18
C LEU A 535 10.39 -15.05 20.30
N THR A 536 10.52 -16.15 21.03
CA THR A 536 11.57 -16.43 22.00
C THR A 536 12.26 -17.75 21.66
N PRO A 537 13.00 -17.81 20.53
CA PRO A 537 13.44 -19.07 19.94
C PRO A 537 14.27 -19.90 20.92
N THR A 538 13.84 -21.13 21.21
CA THR A 538 14.61 -22.08 22.02
C THR A 538 15.91 -22.50 21.32
N LYS A 539 16.79 -23.19 22.04
CA LYS A 539 18.03 -23.76 21.45
C LYS A 539 17.69 -24.69 20.28
N GLU A 540 16.60 -25.45 20.37
CA GLU A 540 16.13 -26.35 19.33
C GLU A 540 15.66 -25.58 18.09
N MET A 541 14.78 -24.59 18.26
CA MET A 541 14.32 -23.76 17.13
C MET A 541 15.48 -23.05 16.42
N ARG A 542 16.44 -22.50 17.17
CA ARG A 542 17.62 -21.83 16.60
C ARG A 542 18.48 -22.78 15.75
N LYS A 543 18.61 -24.05 16.15
CA LYS A 543 19.34 -25.05 15.36
C LYS A 543 18.70 -25.27 13.99
N GLU A 544 17.37 -25.21 13.88
CA GLU A 544 16.69 -25.36 12.60
C GLU A 544 16.97 -24.17 11.66
N PHE A 545 16.98 -22.95 12.19
CA PHE A 545 17.42 -21.77 11.45
C PHE A 545 18.89 -21.86 11.00
N GLN A 546 19.78 -22.31 11.90
CA GLN A 546 21.20 -22.49 11.58
C GLN A 546 21.41 -23.54 10.47
N LYS A 547 20.71 -24.66 10.51
CA LYS A 547 20.76 -25.69 9.46
C LYS A 547 20.31 -25.13 8.11
N ALA A 548 19.19 -24.40 8.07
CA ALA A 548 18.70 -23.80 6.83
C ALA A 548 19.73 -22.86 6.18
N LEU A 549 20.44 -22.06 6.99
CA LEU A 549 21.50 -21.16 6.50
C LEU A 549 22.70 -21.89 5.86
N THR A 550 22.87 -23.19 6.09
CA THR A 550 23.97 -23.98 5.50
C THR A 550 23.62 -24.64 4.17
N LEU A 551 22.34 -24.64 3.77
CA LEU A 551 21.87 -25.33 2.55
C LEU A 551 22.12 -24.56 1.24
N GLY A 552 22.58 -23.30 1.32
CA GLY A 552 22.87 -22.47 0.15
C GLY A 552 21.61 -21.86 -0.47
N ASP A 553 21.54 -21.81 -1.80
CA ASP A 553 20.38 -21.23 -2.52
C ASP A 553 19.10 -22.10 -2.37
N ASN A 554 19.27 -23.42 -2.21
CA ASN A 554 18.20 -24.34 -1.82
C ASN A 554 18.00 -24.22 -0.30
N GLY A 555 16.78 -24.00 0.20
CA GLY A 555 16.56 -23.81 1.64
C GLY A 555 16.94 -22.43 2.18
N LYS A 556 17.17 -21.45 1.29
CA LYS A 556 17.57 -20.07 1.63
C LYS A 556 16.65 -19.38 2.64
N TYR A 557 15.36 -19.70 2.62
CA TYR A 557 14.34 -19.02 3.42
C TYR A 557 13.71 -19.95 4.43
N ASN A 558 13.33 -19.41 5.59
CA ASN A 558 12.45 -20.08 6.54
C ASN A 558 11.04 -19.50 6.49
N PHE A 559 10.04 -20.24 6.96
CA PHE A 559 8.67 -19.76 7.08
C PHE A 559 8.05 -20.24 8.38
N ILE A 560 7.39 -19.35 9.11
CA ILE A 560 6.60 -19.69 10.30
C ILE A 560 5.15 -19.31 10.04
N GLY A 561 4.25 -20.28 10.12
CA GLY A 561 2.82 -20.05 9.99
C GLY A 561 1.98 -21.10 10.68
N GLY A 562 0.72 -20.77 10.93
CA GLY A 562 -0.20 -21.60 11.70
C GLY A 562 -1.64 -21.11 11.54
N PRO A 563 -2.62 -22.02 11.36
CA PRO A 563 -4.02 -21.65 11.26
C PRO A 563 -4.63 -21.37 12.64
N GLY A 564 -5.75 -20.64 12.66
CA GLY A 564 -6.59 -20.49 13.85
C GLY A 564 -7.78 -21.46 13.87
N TYR A 565 -8.66 -21.28 14.84
CA TYR A 565 -9.92 -21.99 15.01
C TYR A 565 -11.10 -21.01 15.07
N GLY A 566 -12.22 -21.35 14.44
CA GLY A 566 -13.45 -20.60 14.61
C GLY A 566 -14.71 -21.45 14.57
N LYS A 567 -15.69 -20.99 15.34
CA LYS A 567 -17.03 -21.58 15.41
C LYS A 567 -18.08 -20.47 15.36
N VAL A 568 -19.14 -20.64 14.59
CA VAL A 568 -20.33 -19.78 14.61
C VAL A 568 -21.58 -20.63 14.74
N GLU A 569 -22.45 -20.26 15.68
CA GLU A 569 -23.80 -20.79 15.86
C GLU A 569 -24.78 -19.66 15.53
N SER A 570 -25.71 -19.88 14.62
CA SER A 570 -26.73 -18.89 14.21
C SER A 570 -28.03 -19.60 13.86
N GLY A 571 -29.03 -19.50 14.75
CA GLY A 571 -30.28 -20.25 14.60
C GLY A 571 -30.04 -21.76 14.55
N SER A 572 -30.48 -22.43 13.48
CA SER A 572 -30.26 -23.86 13.27
C SER A 572 -28.94 -24.20 12.56
N ARG A 573 -28.11 -23.20 12.26
CA ARG A 573 -26.84 -23.38 11.54
C ARG A 573 -25.67 -23.31 12.50
N GLU A 574 -24.77 -24.27 12.36
CA GLU A 574 -23.50 -24.31 13.07
C GLU A 574 -22.38 -24.54 12.05
N VAL A 575 -21.35 -23.71 12.10
CA VAL A 575 -20.16 -23.81 11.26
C VAL A 575 -18.94 -23.81 12.16
N GLU A 576 -18.15 -24.87 12.05
CA GLU A 576 -16.85 -25.00 12.69
C GLU A 576 -15.78 -25.09 11.60
N SER A 577 -14.70 -24.32 11.73
CA SER A 577 -13.67 -24.22 10.69
C SER A 577 -12.28 -23.94 11.26
N ARG A 578 -11.28 -24.50 10.58
CA ARG A 578 -9.91 -23.99 10.61
C ARG A 578 -9.87 -22.62 9.92
N LEU A 579 -9.19 -21.66 10.54
CA LEU A 579 -9.06 -20.29 10.06
C LEU A 579 -7.77 -20.11 9.28
N GLY A 580 -7.87 -19.58 8.07
CA GLY A 580 -6.75 -19.34 7.17
C GLY A 580 -6.97 -19.99 5.81
N LYS A 581 -7.16 -19.19 4.76
CA LYS A 581 -7.36 -19.69 3.38
C LYS A 581 -6.12 -20.40 2.81
N SER A 582 -4.93 -19.92 3.15
CA SER A 582 -3.65 -20.42 2.63
C SER A 582 -2.51 -20.08 3.59
N TRP A 583 -1.46 -20.89 3.57
CA TRP A 583 -0.23 -20.68 4.35
C TRP A 583 0.35 -19.28 4.17
N SER A 584 0.33 -18.70 2.97
CA SER A 584 0.87 -17.34 2.73
C SER A 584 0.13 -16.22 3.46
N TYR A 585 -1.10 -16.48 3.93
CA TYR A 585 -1.89 -15.54 4.73
C TYR A 585 -1.75 -15.76 6.23
N VAL A 586 -1.31 -16.94 6.69
CA VAL A 586 -1.25 -17.26 8.12
C VAL A 586 0.18 -17.44 8.62
N GLY A 587 1.14 -16.75 8.02
CA GLY A 587 2.53 -16.81 8.44
C GLY A 587 3.42 -15.78 7.79
N TYR A 588 4.71 -15.83 8.15
CA TYR A 588 5.76 -14.94 7.68
C TYR A 588 6.93 -15.74 7.15
N ARG A 589 7.50 -15.27 6.04
CA ARG A 589 8.79 -15.76 5.53
C ARG A 589 9.93 -14.99 6.19
N TYR A 590 10.95 -15.70 6.63
CA TYR A 590 12.14 -15.17 7.28
C TYR A 590 13.29 -15.23 6.31
N ASP A 591 13.87 -14.06 6.04
CA ASP A 591 14.96 -13.93 5.08
C ASP A 591 16.29 -13.89 5.81
N PRO A 592 17.35 -14.49 5.22
CA PRO A 592 18.68 -14.36 5.75
C PRO A 592 19.16 -12.93 5.57
N LEU A 593 19.97 -12.44 6.49
CA LEU A 593 20.61 -11.14 6.29
C LEU A 593 21.63 -11.25 5.16
N THR A 594 21.79 -10.17 4.41
CA THR A 594 22.96 -9.97 3.56
C THR A 594 24.00 -9.23 4.37
N LEU A 595 25.22 -9.77 4.43
CA LEU A 595 26.40 -9.11 4.99
C LEU A 595 27.37 -8.87 3.85
N SER A 596 28.02 -7.71 3.82
CA SER A 596 29.07 -7.39 2.87
C SER A 596 30.22 -6.73 3.61
N SER A 597 31.38 -7.34 3.52
CA SER A 597 32.60 -6.89 4.18
C SER A 597 33.53 -6.25 3.16
N TYR A 598 34.07 -5.09 3.48
CA TYR A 598 34.86 -4.28 2.56
C TYR A 598 36.13 -3.76 3.22
N ILE A 599 37.20 -3.76 2.44
CA ILE A 599 38.42 -3.01 2.71
C ILE A 599 38.69 -2.10 1.51
N TYR A 600 38.97 -0.83 1.78
CA TYR A 600 39.26 0.18 0.77
C TYR A 600 40.49 0.97 1.19
N LYS A 601 41.39 1.23 0.24
CA LYS A 601 42.54 2.12 0.42
C LYS A 601 42.44 3.30 -0.53
N ASN A 602 42.65 4.50 -0.01
CA ASN A 602 42.68 5.73 -0.78
C ASN A 602 43.96 6.51 -0.44
N MET A 603 44.64 6.99 -1.47
CA MET A 603 45.80 7.87 -1.34
C MET A 603 45.48 9.18 -2.05
N ASN A 604 45.63 10.30 -1.34
CA ASN A 604 45.47 11.62 -1.93
C ASN A 604 46.63 11.95 -2.87
N SER A 605 46.49 13.05 -3.63
CA SER A 605 47.63 13.65 -4.33
C SER A 605 48.72 14.04 -3.32
N TYR A 606 49.98 13.92 -3.75
CA TYR A 606 51.10 14.32 -2.93
C TYR A 606 51.10 15.84 -2.69
N VAL A 607 51.61 16.23 -1.52
CA VAL A 607 51.92 17.61 -1.19
C VAL A 607 53.43 17.73 -1.06
N ASP A 608 54.04 18.61 -1.84
CA ASP A 608 55.47 18.87 -1.72
C ASP A 608 55.79 19.60 -0.42
N SER A 609 56.77 19.09 0.32
CA SER A 609 57.35 19.72 1.51
C SER A 609 58.84 19.99 1.27
N PRO A 610 59.19 21.12 0.60
CA PRO A 610 60.59 21.49 0.37
C PRO A 610 61.38 21.67 1.67
N ALA A 611 60.71 22.05 2.76
CA ALA A 611 61.32 22.23 4.07
C ALA A 611 61.86 20.92 4.66
N THR A 612 61.23 19.78 4.36
CA THR A 612 61.71 18.45 4.77
C THR A 612 62.36 17.67 3.63
N SER A 613 62.36 18.21 2.41
CA SER A 613 62.84 17.56 1.18
C SER A 613 62.09 16.25 0.86
N GLU A 614 60.76 16.29 1.01
CA GLU A 614 59.89 15.11 0.88
C GLU A 614 58.57 15.45 0.16
N GLN A 615 57.95 14.43 -0.43
CA GLN A 615 56.53 14.43 -0.80
C GLN A 615 55.71 13.73 0.29
N LEU A 616 54.66 14.40 0.76
CA LEU A 616 53.73 13.89 1.77
C LEU A 616 52.46 13.37 1.11
N ILE A 617 52.04 12.16 1.44
CA ILE A 617 50.86 11.53 0.86
C ILE A 617 49.91 11.09 1.97
N ASN A 618 48.79 11.80 2.10
CA ASN A 618 47.74 11.43 3.04
C ASN A 618 47.08 10.14 2.55
N THR A 619 47.12 9.11 3.39
CA THR A 619 46.61 7.78 3.08
C THR A 619 45.52 7.39 4.08
N THR A 620 44.43 6.84 3.56
CA THR A 620 43.30 6.38 4.35
C THR A 620 42.95 4.95 3.99
N VAL A 621 42.77 4.10 4.99
CA VAL A 621 42.24 2.73 4.85
C VAL A 621 40.89 2.69 5.57
N GLN A 622 39.86 2.21 4.89
CA GLN A 622 38.54 1.98 5.46
C GLN A 622 38.23 0.49 5.49
N ILE A 623 37.73 0.01 6.62
CA ILE A 623 37.30 -1.38 6.82
C ILE A 623 35.86 -1.32 7.29
N SER A 624 34.95 -2.04 6.65
CA SER A 624 33.55 -2.03 7.07
C SER A 624 32.77 -3.29 6.80
N ASN A 625 31.84 -3.60 7.70
CA ASN A 625 30.74 -4.53 7.52
C ASN A 625 29.46 -3.74 7.24
N GLU A 626 28.78 -4.04 6.15
CA GLU A 626 27.47 -3.49 5.77
C GLU A 626 26.43 -4.62 5.77
N SER A 627 25.23 -4.35 6.29
CA SER A 627 24.19 -5.38 6.39
C SER A 627 22.80 -4.93 5.94
N SER A 628 21.95 -5.89 5.59
CA SER A 628 20.52 -5.67 5.31
C SER A 628 19.64 -5.67 6.57
N ILE A 629 20.20 -5.43 7.77
CA ILE A 629 19.43 -5.45 9.02
C ILE A 629 18.46 -4.24 9.06
N PRO A 630 17.15 -4.45 9.24
CA PRO A 630 16.16 -3.39 9.40
C PRO A 630 16.47 -2.47 10.57
N LYS A 631 16.04 -1.20 10.49
CA LYS A 631 16.35 -0.16 11.48
C LYS A 631 15.95 -0.56 12.90
N GLU A 632 14.83 -1.27 13.00
CA GLU A 632 14.19 -1.76 14.22
C GLU A 632 15.09 -2.73 15.01
N TYR A 633 16.02 -3.42 14.33
CA TYR A 633 16.91 -4.41 14.96
C TYR A 633 18.36 -3.92 15.06
N ARG A 634 18.63 -2.62 14.87
CA ARG A 634 19.99 -2.05 14.93
C ARG A 634 20.44 -1.74 16.36
N GLU A 635 20.24 -2.69 17.27
CA GLU A 635 20.66 -2.62 18.67
C GLU A 635 21.78 -3.62 18.95
N ASP A 636 22.74 -3.26 19.81
CA ASP A 636 23.93 -4.07 20.12
C ASP A 636 23.61 -5.55 20.44
N LYS A 637 22.48 -5.83 21.10
CA LYS A 637 22.04 -7.21 21.42
C LYS A 637 21.74 -8.08 20.19
N TYR A 638 21.35 -7.48 19.06
CA TYR A 638 21.05 -8.20 17.82
C TYR A 638 22.20 -8.14 16.82
N VAL A 639 23.00 -7.07 16.88
CA VAL A 639 24.00 -6.78 15.85
C VAL A 639 25.41 -7.12 16.27
N GLY A 640 25.61 -7.46 17.55
CA GLY A 640 26.88 -7.89 18.15
C GLY A 640 27.78 -8.69 17.19
N PRO A 641 27.26 -9.77 16.58
CA PRO A 641 28.01 -10.62 15.67
C PRO A 641 28.52 -9.95 14.38
N TYR A 642 28.04 -8.77 14.01
CA TYR A 642 28.40 -8.12 12.74
C TYR A 642 29.29 -6.88 12.94
N LEU A 643 29.62 -6.55 14.18
CA LEU A 643 30.42 -5.39 14.54
C LEU A 643 31.91 -5.73 14.48
N ILE A 644 32.72 -4.88 13.87
CA ILE A 644 34.18 -5.04 13.86
C ILE A 644 34.72 -4.62 15.23
N ARG A 645 35.21 -5.60 16.01
CA ARG A 645 35.62 -5.38 17.41
C ARG A 645 37.12 -5.39 17.63
N GLU A 646 37.84 -6.25 16.93
CA GLU A 646 39.28 -6.41 17.04
C GLU A 646 39.83 -7.03 15.76
N GLY A 647 41.09 -6.73 15.45
CA GLY A 647 41.74 -7.23 14.25
C GLY A 647 43.13 -6.67 14.08
N ILE A 648 43.76 -7.07 12.98
CA ILE A 648 45.10 -6.64 12.59
C ILE A 648 45.06 -6.09 11.17
N ILE A 649 45.59 -4.88 10.98
CA ILE A 649 45.78 -4.26 9.67
C ILE A 649 47.26 -4.40 9.31
N TYR A 650 47.54 -4.94 8.13
CA TYR A 650 48.88 -5.07 7.56
C TYR A 650 48.96 -4.17 6.33
N ASP A 651 49.95 -3.28 6.28
CA ASP A 651 50.11 -2.30 5.22
C ASP A 651 51.57 -2.34 4.73
N LEU A 652 51.80 -2.82 3.51
CA LEU A 652 53.15 -2.93 2.96
C LEU A 652 53.54 -1.63 2.28
N LEU A 653 54.30 -0.81 2.99
CA LEU A 653 54.66 0.53 2.55
C LEU A 653 55.54 0.51 1.29
N PRO A 654 55.43 1.52 0.40
CA PRO A 654 56.29 1.63 -0.78
C PRO A 654 57.78 1.64 -0.39
N ALA A 655 58.62 1.00 -1.20
CA ALA A 655 60.05 0.93 -0.94
C ALA A 655 60.69 2.32 -0.82
N GLY A 656 61.52 2.52 0.22
CA GLY A 656 62.21 3.78 0.49
C GLY A 656 61.34 4.92 1.02
N THR A 657 60.10 4.63 1.43
CA THR A 657 59.23 5.55 2.15
C THR A 657 59.16 5.20 3.64
N TYR A 658 58.69 6.11 4.47
CA TYR A 658 58.42 5.85 5.88
C TYR A 658 57.14 6.56 6.35
N VAL A 659 56.68 6.20 7.55
CA VAL A 659 55.53 6.80 8.23
C VAL A 659 55.95 7.14 9.66
N ASP A 660 55.74 8.38 10.12
CA ASP A 660 55.89 8.70 11.54
C ASP A 660 54.74 8.05 12.32
N THR A 661 55.08 7.25 13.32
CA THR A 661 54.08 6.56 14.17
C THR A 661 53.17 7.52 14.92
N LYS A 662 53.56 8.78 15.13
CA LYS A 662 52.73 9.82 15.74
C LYS A 662 51.65 10.37 14.82
N GLU A 663 51.78 10.16 13.51
CA GLU A 663 50.84 10.62 12.49
C GLU A 663 49.81 9.54 12.11
N ILE A 664 49.88 8.39 12.78
CA ILE A 664 48.93 7.30 12.63
C ILE A 664 47.72 7.58 13.52
N ALA A 665 46.54 7.53 12.92
CA ALA A 665 45.29 7.66 13.64
C ALA A 665 44.31 6.55 13.22
N LEU A 666 43.80 5.81 14.20
CA LEU A 666 42.72 4.85 14.02
C LEU A 666 41.44 5.39 14.69
N GLY A 667 40.29 5.15 14.09
CA GLY A 667 39.03 5.57 14.69
C GLY A 667 37.77 5.23 13.89
N PRO A 668 36.60 5.65 14.40
CA PRO A 668 35.32 5.54 13.71
C PRO A 668 35.23 6.52 12.54
N ASN A 669 34.33 6.22 11.60
CA ASN A 669 33.85 7.08 10.49
C ASN A 669 34.59 6.97 9.13
N ALA A 670 33.79 6.86 8.06
CA ALA A 670 34.19 6.76 6.65
C ALA A 670 34.23 8.11 5.90
N SER A 671 33.83 9.24 6.51
CA SER A 671 33.90 10.55 5.85
C SER A 671 35.32 11.13 5.85
N ALA A 672 35.76 11.58 4.67
CA ALA A 672 37.16 11.91 4.36
C ALA A 672 37.67 13.25 4.92
N TYR A 673 36.94 13.92 5.82
CA TYR A 673 37.16 15.36 6.08
C TYR A 673 37.15 15.79 7.56
N SER A 674 37.21 14.88 8.54
CA SER A 674 37.40 15.29 9.95
C SER A 674 38.44 14.46 10.70
N SER A 675 39.32 15.18 11.39
CA SER A 675 40.44 14.73 12.21
C SER A 675 40.01 14.19 13.60
N LEU A 676 38.83 13.59 13.71
CA LEU A 676 38.36 13.06 15.00
C LEU A 676 38.95 11.66 15.25
N SER A 677 40.14 11.64 15.87
CA SER A 677 40.78 10.46 16.46
C SER A 677 40.05 10.06 17.75
N ASN A 678 39.23 9.02 17.72
CA ASN A 678 38.56 8.52 18.94
C ASN A 678 39.33 7.40 19.64
N PHE A 679 40.34 6.78 19.00
CA PHE A 679 41.15 5.71 19.60
C PHE A 679 42.52 6.20 20.01
N GLN A 680 42.99 5.69 21.14
CA GLN A 680 44.27 6.04 21.75
C GLN A 680 45.33 5.00 21.39
N GLN A 681 46.39 5.44 20.71
CA GLN A 681 47.57 4.61 20.49
C GLN A 681 48.20 4.22 21.83
N GLY A 682 48.66 2.98 21.95
CA GLY A 682 49.18 2.44 23.21
C GLY A 682 48.11 1.83 24.12
N LYS A 683 46.82 2.10 23.86
CA LYS A 683 45.68 1.59 24.63
C LYS A 683 44.70 0.79 23.77
N ASP A 684 44.15 1.43 22.75
CA ASP A 684 43.10 0.87 21.89
C ASP A 684 43.69 0.23 20.62
N TYR A 685 44.89 0.66 20.22
CA TYR A 685 45.67 0.03 19.16
C TYR A 685 47.18 0.19 19.38
N GLN A 686 47.95 -0.72 18.80
CA GLN A 686 49.41 -0.74 18.79
C GLN A 686 49.93 -0.73 17.37
N VAL A 687 51.05 -0.04 17.14
CA VAL A 687 51.71 0.03 15.83
C VAL A 687 53.08 -0.62 15.94
N GLU A 688 53.38 -1.52 15.01
CA GLU A 688 54.67 -2.17 14.84
C GLU A 688 55.17 -1.92 13.41
N MET A 689 56.39 -1.39 13.28
CA MET A 689 57.06 -1.17 12.00
C MET A 689 58.13 -2.25 11.80
N ILE A 690 57.95 -3.11 10.80
CA ILE A 690 58.85 -4.23 10.55
C ILE A 690 59.66 -3.95 9.28
N PRO A 691 60.93 -3.52 9.40
CA PRO A 691 61.74 -3.13 8.25
C PRO A 691 62.14 -4.35 7.41
N ASN A 692 62.33 -4.12 6.12
CA ASN A 692 62.79 -5.14 5.15
C ASN A 692 62.00 -6.45 5.23
N TRP A 693 60.66 -6.35 5.26
CA TRP A 693 59.76 -7.48 5.43
C TRP A 693 60.04 -8.56 4.40
N GLN A 694 60.40 -9.77 4.85
CA GLN A 694 60.77 -10.91 3.99
C GLN A 694 61.77 -10.55 2.87
N ASN A 695 62.76 -9.69 3.17
CA ASN A 695 63.77 -9.23 2.22
C ASN A 695 63.23 -8.44 1.00
N SER A 696 62.04 -7.85 1.11
CA SER A 696 61.42 -7.05 0.04
C SER A 696 62.04 -5.67 -0.17
N GLY A 697 62.84 -5.18 0.78
CA GLY A 697 63.23 -3.76 0.85
C GLY A 697 62.09 -2.82 1.24
N GLN A 698 60.91 -3.34 1.56
CA GLN A 698 59.73 -2.60 2.02
C GLN A 698 59.54 -2.78 3.53
N THR A 699 58.88 -1.81 4.16
CA THR A 699 58.51 -1.87 5.59
C THR A 699 57.06 -2.32 5.71
N MET A 700 56.81 -3.36 6.51
CA MET A 700 55.45 -3.76 6.87
C MET A 700 55.00 -2.95 8.09
N MET A 701 53.96 -2.15 7.93
CA MET A 701 53.27 -1.52 9.05
C MET A 701 52.15 -2.46 9.53
N LYS A 702 52.22 -2.87 10.79
CA LYS A 702 51.25 -3.76 11.43
C LYS A 702 50.55 -3.03 12.56
N ILE A 703 49.22 -3.00 12.50
CA ILE A 703 48.37 -2.29 13.46
C ILE A 703 47.42 -3.30 14.10
N SER A 704 47.63 -3.61 15.37
CA SER A 704 46.73 -4.47 16.15
C SER A 704 45.77 -3.60 16.95
N PHE A 705 44.47 -3.82 16.85
CA PHE A 705 43.48 -2.98 17.53
C PHE A 705 42.41 -3.78 18.27
N LYS A 706 41.86 -3.16 19.31
CA LYS A 706 40.66 -3.57 20.02
C LYS A 706 39.79 -2.36 20.29
N THR A 707 38.56 -2.38 19.77
CA THR A 707 37.64 -1.26 19.92
C THR A 707 37.25 -1.05 21.40
N PRO A 708 37.22 0.19 21.90
CA PRO A 708 36.71 0.51 23.23
C PRO A 708 35.25 0.09 23.39
N LYS A 709 34.88 -0.35 24.61
CA LYS A 709 33.49 -0.67 24.94
C LYS A 709 32.62 0.60 24.80
N GLY A 710 31.52 0.52 24.05
CA GLY A 710 30.63 1.67 23.79
C GLY A 710 31.15 2.69 22.78
N SER A 711 32.25 2.41 22.09
CA SER A 711 32.81 3.25 21.02
C SER A 711 31.80 3.56 19.92
N GLN A 712 31.82 4.81 19.42
CA GLN A 712 31.06 5.28 18.25
C GLN A 712 31.48 4.64 16.90
N THR A 713 32.36 3.63 16.90
CA THR A 713 32.77 2.84 15.70
C THR A 713 31.65 2.12 14.98
N LEU A 714 30.47 2.18 15.54
CA LEU A 714 29.31 1.43 15.10
C LEU A 714 28.24 2.44 14.75
N ASP A 715 28.47 3.19 13.66
CA ASP A 715 27.39 3.89 12.93
C ASP A 715 26.34 2.91 12.36
N TRP A 716 26.33 1.69 12.89
CA TRP A 716 25.36 0.65 12.74
C TRP A 716 23.96 1.16 12.99
N LYS A 717 23.75 2.00 14.01
CA LYS A 717 22.42 2.53 14.34
C LYS A 717 21.81 3.34 13.19
N ASN A 718 22.59 4.22 12.56
CA ASN A 718 22.06 5.08 11.49
C ASN A 718 22.12 4.39 10.13
N ASN A 719 23.25 3.76 9.82
CA ASN A 719 23.57 3.33 8.45
C ASN A 719 23.68 1.80 8.28
N GLY A 720 23.44 0.99 9.32
CA GLY A 720 23.55 -0.47 9.24
C GLY A 720 24.97 -0.95 8.93
N ARG A 721 25.97 -0.11 9.26
CA ARG A 721 27.38 -0.27 8.91
C ARG A 721 28.28 -0.19 10.14
N SER A 722 29.14 -1.18 10.32
CA SER A 722 30.27 -1.13 11.27
C SER A 722 31.48 -0.72 10.47
N ALA A 723 32.13 0.39 10.82
CA ALA A 723 33.23 0.93 10.02
C ALA A 723 34.38 1.44 10.88
N LEU A 724 35.60 1.19 10.40
CA LEU A 724 36.86 1.67 10.93
C LEU A 724 37.62 2.42 9.85
N ARG A 725 38.33 3.46 10.25
CA ARG A 725 39.24 4.22 9.41
C ARG A 725 40.61 4.29 10.06
N LEU A 726 41.62 3.89 9.31
CA LEU A 726 43.02 4.15 9.58
C LEU A 726 43.47 5.31 8.68
N TYR A 727 44.16 6.28 9.26
CA TYR A 727 44.78 7.41 8.59
C TYR A 727 46.26 7.46 8.94
N TYR A 728 47.10 7.76 7.96
CA TYR A 728 48.53 8.02 8.15
C TYR A 728 49.08 8.84 6.97
N VAL A 729 50.27 9.40 7.13
CA VAL A 729 50.99 10.13 6.09
C VAL A 729 52.20 9.31 5.66
N VAL A 730 52.34 9.09 4.35
CA VAL A 730 53.55 8.50 3.77
C VAL A 730 54.52 9.62 3.44
N HIS A 731 55.73 9.53 3.98
CA HIS A 731 56.86 10.41 3.65
C HIS A 731 57.70 9.76 2.56
N ASN A 732 57.79 10.43 1.42
CA ASN A 732 58.61 10.00 0.29
C ASN A 732 59.75 11.01 0.05
N PRO A 733 60.98 10.70 0.49
CA PRO A 733 62.13 11.57 0.29
C PRO A 733 62.41 11.86 -1.18
N TYR A 734 62.86 13.08 -1.48
CA TYR A 734 63.24 13.46 -2.86
C TYR A 734 64.33 12.54 -3.43
N THR A 735 65.23 12.03 -2.58
CA THR A 735 66.21 11.01 -2.97
C THR A 735 65.55 9.72 -3.47
N ASN A 736 64.50 9.25 -2.80
CA ASN A 736 63.75 8.07 -3.24
C ASN A 736 62.94 8.33 -4.53
N ILE A 737 62.44 9.56 -4.73
CA ILE A 737 61.76 9.95 -5.97
C ILE A 737 62.70 9.88 -7.17
N VAL A 738 63.95 10.33 -7.01
CA VAL A 738 64.96 10.24 -8.07
C VAL A 738 65.20 8.78 -8.47
N ASP A 739 65.25 7.88 -7.48
CA ASP A 739 65.56 6.47 -7.72
C ASP A 739 64.35 5.65 -8.20
N ARG A 740 63.14 5.99 -7.77
CA ARG A 740 61.95 5.11 -7.90
C ARG A 740 60.69 5.81 -8.44
N GLY A 741 60.75 7.11 -8.68
CA GLY A 741 59.62 7.92 -9.18
C GLY A 741 58.59 8.30 -8.11
N THR A 742 57.50 8.94 -8.57
CA THR A 742 56.42 9.47 -7.72
C THR A 742 55.20 8.54 -7.63
N ILE A 743 55.19 7.42 -8.36
CA ILE A 743 54.06 6.48 -8.37
C ILE A 743 54.33 5.37 -7.36
N HIS A 744 53.44 5.26 -6.38
CA HIS A 744 53.56 4.29 -5.28
C HIS A 744 52.55 3.16 -5.44
N GLN A 745 53.04 1.91 -5.43
CA GLN A 745 52.19 0.75 -5.15
C GLN A 745 52.24 0.49 -3.65
N ASN A 746 51.06 0.41 -3.04
CA ASN A 746 50.91 0.15 -1.63
C ASN A 746 49.65 -0.72 -1.43
N THR A 747 49.83 -1.88 -0.80
CA THR A 747 48.79 -2.91 -0.62
C THR A 747 48.44 -3.02 0.86
N VAL A 748 47.15 -3.14 1.18
CA VAL A 748 46.69 -3.31 2.57
C VAL A 748 45.90 -4.59 2.72
N ALA A 749 46.08 -5.26 3.86
CA ALA A 749 45.30 -6.40 4.28
C ALA A 749 44.68 -6.18 5.67
N PHE A 750 43.49 -6.73 5.87
CA PHE A 750 42.83 -6.79 7.17
C PHE A 750 42.58 -8.23 7.57
N LEU A 751 43.00 -8.57 8.79
CA LEU A 751 42.73 -9.84 9.45
C LEU A 751 41.73 -9.60 10.59
N ASN A 752 40.53 -10.17 10.47
CA ASN A 752 39.61 -10.21 11.59
C ASN A 752 40.11 -11.23 12.62
N THR A 753 40.39 -10.79 13.84
CA THR A 753 40.84 -11.69 14.93
C THR A 753 39.75 -11.95 15.96
N SER A 754 38.58 -11.32 15.82
CA SER A 754 37.48 -11.51 16.75
C SER A 754 36.80 -12.85 16.52
N LYS A 755 36.64 -13.61 17.60
CA LYS A 755 35.83 -14.85 17.60
C LYS A 755 34.32 -14.59 17.61
N GLU A 756 33.92 -13.35 17.91
CA GLU A 756 32.53 -12.95 18.05
C GLU A 756 32.04 -12.18 16.80
N SER A 757 32.94 -11.61 16.01
CA SER A 757 32.61 -10.86 14.79
C SER A 757 32.66 -11.74 13.55
N LYS A 758 31.58 -11.74 12.78
CA LYS A 758 31.48 -12.30 11.44
C LYS A 758 32.10 -11.32 10.44
N TRP A 759 32.94 -11.86 9.57
CA TRP A 759 33.59 -11.16 8.47
C TRP A 759 33.55 -12.05 7.23
N ILE A 760 33.19 -11.48 6.08
CA ILE A 760 33.21 -12.21 4.80
C ILE A 760 34.51 -11.82 4.09
N PRO A 761 35.52 -12.69 4.04
CA PRO A 761 36.75 -12.34 3.37
C PRO A 761 36.55 -12.23 1.85
N ASN A 762 37.31 -11.35 1.20
CA ASN A 762 37.43 -11.34 -0.26
C ASN A 762 38.45 -12.36 -0.80
N PHE A 763 39.05 -13.17 0.08
CA PHE A 763 39.93 -14.29 -0.24
C PHE A 763 39.66 -15.49 0.69
N ASN A 764 39.40 -16.66 0.12
CA ASN A 764 39.21 -17.91 0.86
C ASN A 764 40.10 -19.02 0.26
N PRO A 765 41.05 -19.60 1.02
CA PRO A 765 41.90 -20.69 0.55
C PRO A 765 41.15 -21.90 -0.02
N ALA A 766 39.96 -22.21 0.52
CA ALA A 766 39.13 -23.32 0.06
C ALA A 766 38.50 -23.08 -1.34
N ASP A 767 38.33 -21.83 -1.77
CA ASP A 767 37.81 -21.51 -3.12
C ASP A 767 38.77 -21.99 -4.22
N LYS A 768 40.06 -22.12 -3.90
CA LYS A 768 41.13 -22.61 -4.78
C LYS A 768 40.99 -24.10 -5.07
N GLU A 769 40.49 -24.89 -4.11
CA GLU A 769 40.22 -26.33 -4.29
C GLU A 769 38.90 -26.60 -5.02
N GLN A 770 37.95 -25.66 -4.98
CA GLN A 770 36.61 -25.81 -5.57
C GLN A 770 36.44 -25.15 -6.95
N ASN A 771 37.51 -24.62 -7.55
CA ASN A 771 37.46 -23.92 -8.85
C ASN A 771 36.46 -22.75 -8.90
N ILE A 772 36.13 -22.15 -7.75
CA ILE A 772 35.25 -20.99 -7.69
C ILE A 772 36.11 -19.78 -8.14
N PRO A 773 35.70 -19.03 -9.17
CA PRO A 773 36.46 -17.85 -9.60
C PRO A 773 36.57 -16.89 -8.42
N ALA A 774 37.80 -16.60 -7.98
CA ALA A 774 38.05 -15.57 -6.98
C ALA A 774 37.21 -14.32 -7.34
N ARG A 775 36.37 -13.84 -6.41
CA ARG A 775 35.51 -12.67 -6.63
C ARG A 775 36.36 -11.47 -7.05
N LYS A 776 36.57 -11.29 -8.36
CA LYS A 776 37.19 -10.13 -9.03
C LYS A 776 38.35 -9.44 -8.26
N THR A 777 39.31 -10.19 -7.75
CA THR A 777 40.60 -9.63 -7.33
C THR A 777 41.72 -10.25 -8.17
N GLY A 778 41.84 -9.82 -9.43
CA GLY A 778 43.05 -10.10 -10.25
C GLY A 778 44.32 -9.41 -9.70
N LYS A 779 44.53 -9.44 -8.38
CA LYS A 779 45.42 -8.56 -7.62
C LYS A 779 46.12 -9.21 -6.42
N LEU A 780 46.19 -10.54 -6.32
CA LEU A 780 47.25 -11.15 -5.48
C LEU A 780 48.59 -11.01 -6.22
N LYS A 781 49.10 -9.78 -6.32
CA LYS A 781 50.40 -9.47 -6.93
C LYS A 781 51.55 -9.58 -5.92
N GLU A 782 51.25 -9.76 -4.64
CA GLU A 782 52.25 -9.75 -3.57
C GLU A 782 52.25 -11.06 -2.77
N PRO A 783 53.25 -11.94 -2.96
CA PRO A 783 53.35 -13.23 -2.25
C PRO A 783 53.46 -13.07 -0.72
N TYR A 784 53.85 -11.89 -0.24
CA TYR A 784 54.02 -11.57 1.18
C TYR A 784 52.73 -11.69 2.00
N PHE A 785 51.58 -11.31 1.43
CA PHE A 785 50.29 -11.45 2.11
C PHE A 785 49.77 -12.89 2.08
N GLN A 786 50.17 -13.67 1.06
CA GLN A 786 49.75 -15.06 0.94
C GLN A 786 50.25 -15.91 2.12
N SER A 787 51.50 -15.74 2.56
CA SER A 787 52.01 -16.50 3.71
C SER A 787 51.29 -16.15 5.01
N ILE A 788 51.00 -14.86 5.24
CA ILE A 788 50.27 -14.41 6.44
C ILE A 788 48.83 -14.97 6.41
N MET A 789 48.22 -15.04 5.22
CA MET A 789 46.89 -15.62 5.04
C MET A 789 46.86 -17.12 5.33
N GLU A 790 47.79 -17.89 4.75
CA GLU A 790 47.87 -19.33 4.93
C GLU A 790 48.17 -19.68 6.40
N GLU A 791 49.05 -18.94 7.07
CA GLU A 791 49.32 -19.11 8.51
C GLU A 791 48.09 -18.77 9.37
N ALA A 792 47.41 -17.66 9.09
CA ALA A 792 46.19 -17.27 9.80
C ALA A 792 45.09 -18.32 9.64
N TRP A 793 44.92 -18.86 8.42
CA TRP A 793 43.94 -19.91 8.11
C TRP A 793 44.28 -21.23 8.80
N ASN A 794 45.52 -21.69 8.72
CA ASN A 794 45.94 -22.99 9.25
C ASN A 794 46.07 -23.00 10.78
N SER A 795 46.22 -21.82 11.41
CA SER A 795 46.36 -21.70 12.87
C SER A 795 45.03 -21.68 13.62
N ASP A 796 43.89 -21.75 12.92
CA ASP A 796 42.57 -21.78 13.55
C ASP A 796 41.56 -22.62 12.73
N GLU A 797 41.31 -23.85 13.19
CA GLU A 797 40.35 -24.80 12.58
C GLU A 797 38.91 -24.26 12.50
N SER A 798 38.58 -23.23 13.27
CA SER A 798 37.25 -22.61 13.24
C SER A 798 37.08 -21.52 12.18
N HIS A 799 38.16 -21.23 11.43
CA HIS A 799 38.20 -20.29 10.31
C HIS A 799 37.81 -18.84 10.65
N TYR A 800 37.77 -18.41 11.91
CA TYR A 800 37.42 -17.01 12.27
C TYR A 800 38.48 -15.99 11.83
N LYS A 801 39.73 -16.44 11.66
CA LYS A 801 40.84 -15.65 11.11
C LYS A 801 40.71 -15.53 9.60
N THR A 802 39.85 -14.62 9.16
CA THR A 802 39.58 -14.36 7.74
C THR A 802 40.27 -13.07 7.30
N MET A 803 40.91 -13.09 6.12
CA MET A 803 41.71 -11.96 5.62
C MET A 803 41.09 -11.32 4.37
N SER A 804 41.28 -10.01 4.19
CA SER A 804 40.91 -9.32 2.96
C SER A 804 41.98 -8.35 2.51
N ILE A 805 42.15 -8.19 1.20
CA ILE A 805 43.22 -7.38 0.58
C ILE A 805 42.59 -6.29 -0.32
N ALA A 806 43.12 -5.07 -0.30
CA ALA A 806 42.73 -3.95 -1.17
C ALA A 806 43.91 -3.29 -1.88
#